data_AF-A0A0N4ZCX3-F1
#
_entry.id   AF-A0A0N4ZCX3-F1
#
_cell.length_a   1.000
_cell.length_b   1.000
_cell.length_c   1.000
_cell.angle_alpha   90.00
_cell.angle_beta   90.00
_cell.angle_gamma   90.00
#
_symmetry.space_group_name_H-M   'P 1'
#
loop_
_entity.id
_entity.type
_entity.pdbx_description
1 polymer ?
#
loop_
_entity_poly.entity_id
_entity_poly.type
_entity_poly.pdbx_seq_one_letter_code
_entity_poly.pdbx_strand_id
1 'polypeptide(L)'
;MTSDGFDLEELIVSLQQWIVQVVAKDEFTNSTPEDLFDGRLIVNLLQILDRNFFDEDFYDTVFDGKPDKSVLFLRICTKLTEYYDEVMQRDLYHSPNWNVNAAKIGRLLDISELSKLLLLILAAATSNQRATELLKDFSPSAQVREEISRALTDIDRKIPKRRSSKGNDEFEVLQGELNRSQVMTIITENQRLKNSVVEMEKQIILTQEKNAKLIDEIDVNKSKLEELINISFENDKNKRNLKSFQEEMRRVEADMEKLEHENEKLNREKKALMENLSDQSSQLKNCISELRTVKDNYELSKTKCYQLEMENNELQSVKEKSRNQPSLNSLEVKFLKEKLNHYVQEMTDHDAQQWRTKSLRDQIESLKNQNKKLEEDFAKEYERAETCLAECIKETERGDELEEQLRYLKEVNKKLEEEKSISNQTIEQMDAEMNGSLNGDRIANHVSDELLIALKDENEKLKKKLAKYENDCKSNEALLRDLEIEKKKNESLKERLEVAEKSLDEINSYTNHQVVTARMKNDENYIEISTLRENIDKLQKQLLLKENDLENIQMEIKEITNKKDSIIEKLENGIDKARYVIEMFQDMLGTAIGSNGETIRDLESSRKKYKKAEREIQLLERKQKQTHMLIEQEQRLITGEFYQMVFNFYSNRSKESDLKSFMDKQIKSLECMDSKKK
;
A
#
# COMPACT_ATOMS: atom_id res chain seq x y z
N MET A 1 -50.92 -23.18 -27.15
CA MET A 1 -52.29 -22.88 -27.64
C MET A 1 -52.70 -21.61 -26.91
N THR A 2 -52.79 -20.42 -27.50
CA THR A 2 -53.21 -20.04 -28.86
C THR A 2 -52.22 -19.09 -29.51
N SER A 3 -51.85 -19.41 -30.74
CA SER A 3 -51.18 -18.56 -31.71
C SER A 3 -52.19 -17.58 -32.30
N ASP A 4 -52.27 -16.38 -31.74
CA ASP A 4 -52.64 -15.18 -32.49
C ASP A 4 -51.63 -14.11 -32.07
N GLY A 5 -50.46 -14.18 -32.69
CA GLY A 5 -49.41 -13.18 -32.56
C GLY A 5 -49.89 -11.91 -33.22
N PHE A 6 -50.50 -11.04 -32.43
CA PHE A 6 -50.86 -9.69 -32.84
C PHE A 6 -49.56 -8.90 -33.10
N ASP A 7 -49.38 -8.47 -34.34
CA ASP A 7 -48.24 -7.66 -34.73
C ASP A 7 -48.54 -6.17 -34.46
N LEU A 8 -48.24 -5.74 -33.23
CA LEU A 8 -48.32 -4.34 -32.80
C LEU A 8 -47.51 -3.41 -33.74
N GLU A 9 -46.46 -3.93 -34.36
CA GLU A 9 -45.60 -3.17 -35.26
C GLU A 9 -46.31 -2.89 -36.59
N GLU A 10 -47.12 -3.83 -37.10
CA GLU A 10 -47.91 -3.59 -38.32
C GLU A 10 -49.05 -2.59 -38.08
N LEU A 11 -49.66 -2.62 -36.89
CA LEU A 11 -50.69 -1.65 -36.49
C LEU A 11 -50.11 -0.24 -36.38
N ILE A 12 -48.98 -0.06 -35.66
CA ILE A 12 -48.39 1.28 -35.47
C ILE A 12 -47.92 1.88 -36.79
N VAL A 13 -47.35 1.06 -37.70
CA VAL A 13 -46.95 1.50 -39.05
C VAL A 13 -48.16 1.95 -39.86
N SER A 14 -49.25 1.17 -39.86
CA SER A 14 -50.47 1.52 -40.60
C SER A 14 -51.13 2.79 -40.05
N LEU A 15 -51.19 2.95 -38.73
CA LEU A 15 -51.70 4.17 -38.10
C LEU A 15 -50.78 5.36 -38.37
N GLN A 16 -49.46 5.18 -38.34
CA GLN A 16 -48.51 6.25 -38.66
C GLN A 16 -48.66 6.74 -40.11
N GLN A 17 -48.77 5.83 -41.07
CA GLN A 17 -48.98 6.18 -42.49
C GLN A 17 -50.26 6.98 -42.69
N TRP A 18 -51.34 6.60 -42.00
CA TRP A 18 -52.58 7.37 -41.99
C TRP A 18 -52.38 8.79 -41.46
N ILE A 19 -51.68 8.94 -40.33
CA ILE A 19 -51.45 10.25 -39.71
C ILE A 19 -50.63 11.16 -40.64
N VAL A 20 -49.57 10.63 -41.26
CA VAL A 20 -48.75 11.38 -42.22
C VAL A 20 -49.57 11.82 -43.43
N GLN A 21 -50.43 10.93 -43.94
CA GLN A 21 -51.32 11.25 -45.06
C GLN A 21 -52.33 12.34 -44.70
N VAL A 22 -52.88 12.32 -43.48
CA VAL A 22 -53.85 13.32 -43.01
C VAL A 22 -53.19 14.67 -42.72
N VAL A 23 -52.00 14.67 -42.12
CA VAL A 23 -51.28 15.91 -41.80
C VAL A 23 -50.73 16.57 -43.06
N ALA A 24 -50.31 15.79 -44.06
CA ALA A 24 -49.93 16.25 -45.41
C ALA A 24 -48.98 17.46 -45.46
N LYS A 25 -48.06 17.57 -44.50
CA LYS A 25 -46.98 18.59 -44.49
C LYS A 25 -45.68 17.97 -44.99
N ASP A 26 -44.95 18.70 -45.84
CA ASP A 26 -43.69 18.25 -46.46
C ASP A 26 -42.66 17.76 -45.43
N GLU A 27 -42.65 18.40 -44.26
CA GLU A 27 -41.79 18.11 -43.11
C GLU A 27 -42.01 16.72 -42.47
N PHE A 28 -43.13 16.04 -42.73
CA PHE A 28 -43.45 14.72 -42.17
C PHE A 28 -43.56 13.59 -43.21
N THR A 29 -43.28 13.87 -44.48
CA THR A 29 -43.47 12.93 -45.59
C THR A 29 -42.60 11.67 -45.52
N ASN A 30 -41.46 11.73 -44.82
CA ASN A 30 -40.54 10.61 -44.60
C ASN A 30 -40.53 10.11 -43.14
N SER A 31 -41.57 10.42 -42.36
CA SER A 31 -41.59 10.04 -40.94
C SER A 31 -41.67 8.52 -40.74
N THR A 32 -41.02 8.05 -39.67
CA THR A 32 -41.07 6.65 -39.22
C THR A 32 -42.02 6.52 -38.01
N PRO A 33 -42.38 5.30 -37.58
CA PRO A 33 -43.16 5.08 -36.36
C PRO A 33 -42.52 5.67 -35.08
N GLU A 34 -41.20 5.84 -35.08
CA GLU A 34 -40.45 6.40 -33.95
C GLU A 34 -40.71 7.91 -33.78
N ASP A 35 -40.98 8.63 -34.87
CA ASP A 35 -41.27 10.07 -34.86
C ASP A 35 -42.61 10.40 -34.18
N LEU A 36 -43.48 9.41 -34.00
CA LEU A 36 -44.72 9.58 -33.22
C LEU A 36 -44.43 9.90 -31.74
N PHE A 37 -43.29 9.45 -31.20
CA PHE A 37 -42.87 9.75 -29.82
C PHE A 37 -42.41 11.19 -29.62
N ASP A 38 -42.28 11.98 -30.68
CA ASP A 38 -42.05 13.43 -30.57
C ASP A 38 -43.36 14.22 -30.45
N GLY A 39 -44.51 13.54 -30.59
CA GLY A 39 -45.85 14.08 -30.36
C GLY A 39 -46.32 15.15 -31.34
N ARG A 40 -45.42 15.74 -32.14
CA ARG A 40 -45.76 16.77 -33.15
C ARG A 40 -46.79 16.26 -34.17
N LEU A 41 -46.60 15.06 -34.69
CA LEU A 41 -47.55 14.42 -35.62
C LEU A 41 -48.94 14.24 -35.00
N ILE A 42 -48.98 13.83 -33.72
CA ILE A 42 -50.22 13.56 -32.98
C ILE A 42 -50.96 14.86 -32.68
N VAL A 43 -50.25 15.92 -32.25
CA VAL A 43 -50.87 17.23 -31.97
C VAL A 43 -51.42 17.86 -33.25
N ASN A 44 -50.66 17.83 -34.35
CA ASN A 44 -51.15 18.35 -35.64
C ASN A 44 -52.40 17.59 -36.12
N LEU A 45 -52.44 16.26 -35.94
CA LEU A 45 -53.61 15.45 -36.26
C LEU A 45 -54.83 15.85 -35.41
N LEU A 46 -54.65 16.09 -34.12
CA LEU A 46 -55.72 16.54 -33.21
C LEU A 46 -56.26 17.92 -33.61
N GLN A 47 -55.39 18.86 -34.03
CA GLN A 47 -55.83 20.16 -34.55
C GLN A 47 -56.66 20.03 -35.84
N ILE A 48 -56.31 19.08 -36.72
CA ILE A 48 -57.09 18.77 -37.93
C ILE A 48 -58.42 18.09 -37.58
N LEU A 49 -58.40 17.22 -36.57
CA LEU A 49 -59.58 16.49 -36.08
C LEU A 49 -60.69 17.45 -35.62
N ASP A 50 -60.34 18.43 -34.77
CA ASP A 50 -61.28 19.44 -34.28
C ASP A 50 -60.58 20.73 -33.87
N ARG A 51 -60.41 21.64 -34.84
CA ARG A 51 -59.71 22.92 -34.64
C ARG A 51 -60.32 23.84 -33.58
N ASN A 52 -61.61 23.66 -33.27
CA ASN A 52 -62.28 24.48 -32.27
C ASN A 52 -61.93 24.05 -30.84
N PHE A 53 -61.54 22.79 -30.64
CA PHE A 53 -61.20 22.24 -29.33
C PHE A 53 -59.69 22.09 -29.14
N PHE A 54 -59.00 21.66 -30.19
CA PHE A 54 -57.55 21.61 -30.27
C PHE A 54 -57.08 22.81 -31.10
N ASP A 55 -57.02 23.96 -30.45
CA ASP A 55 -56.64 25.24 -31.06
C ASP A 55 -55.10 25.44 -31.10
N GLU A 56 -54.66 26.63 -31.49
CA GLU A 56 -53.23 26.97 -31.49
C GLU A 56 -52.69 27.10 -30.05
N ASP A 57 -53.51 27.56 -29.11
CA ASP A 57 -53.14 27.65 -27.69
C ASP A 57 -52.84 26.26 -27.10
N PHE A 58 -53.55 25.21 -27.53
CA PHE A 58 -53.22 23.83 -27.18
C PHE A 58 -51.84 23.40 -27.69
N TYR A 59 -51.50 23.75 -28.94
CA TYR A 59 -50.18 23.43 -29.50
C TYR A 59 -49.07 24.07 -28.68
N ASP A 60 -49.20 25.37 -28.40
CA ASP A 60 -48.23 26.10 -27.60
C ASP A 60 -48.15 25.55 -26.17
N THR A 61 -49.29 25.21 -25.56
CA THR A 61 -49.34 24.60 -24.23
C THR A 61 -48.66 23.24 -24.19
N VAL A 62 -48.82 22.39 -25.20
CA VAL A 62 -48.17 21.06 -25.23
C VAL A 62 -46.65 21.20 -25.30
N PHE A 63 -46.13 22.16 -26.07
CA PHE A 63 -44.69 22.33 -26.28
C PHE A 63 -44.03 23.42 -25.42
N ASP A 64 -44.79 24.07 -24.53
CA ASP A 64 -44.29 25.12 -23.64
C ASP A 64 -43.14 24.60 -22.74
N GLY A 65 -42.04 25.37 -22.73
CA GLY A 65 -40.87 25.12 -21.88
C GLY A 65 -39.96 23.97 -22.31
N LYS A 66 -40.09 23.43 -23.54
CA LYS A 66 -39.38 22.20 -24.00
C LYS A 66 -39.59 21.03 -23.02
N PRO A 67 -40.84 20.55 -22.87
CA PRO A 67 -41.17 19.55 -21.87
C PRO A 67 -40.55 18.18 -22.19
N ASP A 68 -40.19 17.44 -21.14
CA ASP A 68 -39.87 16.02 -21.26
C ASP A 68 -41.02 15.27 -21.94
N LYS A 69 -40.69 14.21 -22.70
CA LYS A 69 -41.69 13.40 -23.43
C LYS A 69 -42.85 12.93 -22.54
N SER A 70 -42.61 12.60 -21.26
CA SER A 70 -43.70 12.24 -20.33
C SER A 70 -44.65 13.39 -20.02
N VAL A 71 -44.14 14.61 -19.86
CA VAL A 71 -44.97 15.80 -19.58
C VAL A 71 -45.73 16.19 -20.85
N LEU A 72 -45.08 16.11 -22.01
CA LEU A 72 -45.70 16.31 -23.31
C LEU A 72 -46.88 15.35 -23.52
N PHE A 73 -46.67 14.03 -23.36
CA PHE A 73 -47.76 13.05 -23.53
C PHE A 73 -48.82 13.16 -22.43
N LEU A 74 -48.47 13.63 -21.24
CA LEU A 74 -49.46 13.91 -20.19
C LEU A 74 -50.41 15.03 -20.65
N ARG A 75 -49.87 16.13 -21.18
CA ARG A 75 -50.67 17.24 -21.72
C ARG A 75 -51.58 16.79 -22.88
N ILE A 76 -51.06 15.97 -23.81
CA ILE A 76 -51.85 15.40 -24.92
C ILE A 76 -52.98 14.49 -24.40
N CYS A 77 -52.66 13.54 -23.51
CA CYS A 77 -53.64 12.59 -22.99
C CYS A 77 -54.71 13.28 -22.13
N THR A 78 -54.33 14.28 -21.33
CA THR A 78 -55.28 15.09 -20.55
C THR A 78 -56.25 15.81 -21.48
N LYS A 79 -55.75 16.50 -22.51
CA LYS A 79 -56.63 17.23 -23.44
C LYS A 79 -57.53 16.31 -24.26
N LEU A 80 -57.02 15.15 -24.67
CA LEU A 80 -57.85 14.14 -25.31
C LEU A 80 -58.93 13.59 -24.37
N THR A 81 -58.61 13.44 -23.08
CA THR A 81 -59.58 13.00 -22.07
C THR A 81 -60.70 14.02 -21.88
N GLU A 82 -60.35 15.31 -21.82
CA GLU A 82 -61.33 16.41 -21.82
C GLU A 82 -62.20 16.38 -23.08
N TYR A 83 -61.62 16.15 -24.26
CA TYR A 83 -62.38 16.05 -25.51
C TYR A 83 -63.41 14.92 -25.47
N TYR A 84 -63.03 13.77 -24.92
CA TYR A 84 -63.94 12.66 -24.76
C TYR A 84 -65.06 12.97 -23.77
N ASP A 85 -64.77 13.68 -22.68
CA ASP A 85 -65.76 14.03 -21.66
C ASP A 85 -66.75 15.10 -22.13
N GLU A 86 -66.25 16.16 -22.78
CA GLU A 86 -67.01 17.34 -23.17
C GLU A 86 -67.70 17.19 -24.54
N VAL A 87 -66.97 16.68 -25.54
CA VAL A 87 -67.44 16.62 -26.93
C VAL A 87 -68.05 15.26 -27.25
N MET A 88 -67.37 14.17 -26.88
CA MET A 88 -67.88 12.81 -27.14
C MET A 88 -68.87 12.30 -26.09
N GLN A 89 -69.02 13.02 -24.97
CA GLN A 89 -69.86 12.65 -23.83
C GLN A 89 -69.59 11.22 -23.33
N ARG A 90 -68.30 10.89 -23.23
CA ARG A 90 -67.80 9.58 -22.83
C ARG A 90 -66.78 9.70 -21.71
N ASP A 91 -66.95 8.85 -20.71
CA ASP A 91 -66.12 8.86 -19.51
C ASP A 91 -64.89 7.95 -19.67
N LEU A 92 -63.78 8.54 -20.11
CA LEU A 92 -62.49 7.84 -20.22
C LEU A 92 -61.86 7.53 -18.85
N TYR A 93 -62.10 8.35 -17.82
CA TYR A 93 -61.48 8.19 -16.50
C TYR A 93 -61.88 6.88 -15.82
N HIS A 94 -63.12 6.43 -16.04
CA HIS A 94 -63.64 5.19 -15.45
C HIS A 94 -63.46 3.94 -16.33
N SER A 95 -62.74 4.03 -17.46
CA SER A 95 -62.46 2.87 -18.32
C SER A 95 -61.06 2.29 -18.07
N PRO A 96 -60.93 1.15 -17.36
CA PRO A 96 -59.62 0.62 -16.95
C PRO A 96 -58.76 0.13 -18.13
N ASN A 97 -59.37 -0.18 -19.28
CA ASN A 97 -58.67 -0.72 -20.45
C ASN A 97 -58.25 0.34 -21.47
N TRP A 98 -58.87 1.52 -21.41
CA TRP A 98 -58.68 2.63 -22.36
C TRP A 98 -58.09 3.88 -21.72
N ASN A 99 -57.71 3.82 -20.45
CA ASN A 99 -56.91 4.85 -19.81
C ASN A 99 -55.44 4.72 -20.26
N VAL A 100 -54.92 5.75 -20.94
CA VAL A 100 -53.58 5.77 -21.53
C VAL A 100 -52.56 6.25 -20.50
N ASN A 101 -51.49 5.47 -20.28
CA ASN A 101 -50.42 5.86 -19.37
C ASN A 101 -49.35 6.71 -20.08
N ALA A 102 -49.49 8.03 -20.00
CA ALA A 102 -48.56 9.00 -20.58
C ALA A 102 -47.08 8.82 -20.13
N ALA A 103 -46.84 8.37 -18.90
CA ALA A 103 -45.48 8.14 -18.40
C ALA A 103 -44.81 6.95 -19.10
N LYS A 104 -45.58 5.89 -19.40
CA LYS A 104 -45.06 4.73 -20.16
C LYS A 104 -44.71 5.10 -21.61
N ILE A 105 -45.52 5.94 -22.26
CA ILE A 105 -45.20 6.43 -23.60
C ILE A 105 -43.93 7.30 -23.57
N GLY A 106 -43.86 8.28 -22.67
CA GLY A 106 -42.78 9.26 -22.67
C GLY A 106 -41.43 8.79 -22.10
N ARG A 107 -41.42 7.88 -21.10
CA ARG A 107 -40.18 7.36 -20.48
C ARG A 107 -39.77 5.99 -20.98
N LEU A 108 -40.73 5.11 -21.22
CA LEU A 108 -40.47 3.71 -21.58
C LEU A 108 -40.68 3.44 -23.08
N LEU A 109 -41.08 4.45 -23.86
CA LEU A 109 -41.36 4.34 -25.30
C LEU A 109 -42.29 3.16 -25.62
N ASP A 110 -43.30 2.95 -24.76
CA ASP A 110 -44.21 1.81 -24.83
C ASP A 110 -45.14 1.92 -26.04
N ILE A 111 -44.89 1.08 -27.06
CA ILE A 111 -45.65 1.02 -28.32
C ILE A 111 -47.11 0.60 -28.09
N SER A 112 -47.39 -0.22 -27.07
CA SER A 112 -48.75 -0.64 -26.75
C SER A 112 -49.58 0.52 -26.23
N GLU A 113 -49.03 1.34 -25.33
CA GLU A 113 -49.72 2.54 -24.81
C GLU A 113 -49.86 3.62 -25.89
N LEU A 114 -48.86 3.79 -26.76
CA LEU A 114 -48.96 4.68 -27.91
C LEU A 114 -50.05 4.21 -28.89
N SER A 115 -50.13 2.91 -29.17
CA SER A 115 -51.17 2.33 -30.04
C SER A 115 -52.57 2.57 -29.48
N LYS A 116 -52.77 2.46 -28.15
CA LYS A 116 -54.05 2.80 -27.50
C LYS A 116 -54.42 4.28 -27.70
N LEU A 117 -53.46 5.19 -27.53
CA LEU A 117 -53.66 6.62 -27.76
C LEU A 117 -54.11 6.88 -29.21
N LEU A 118 -53.41 6.31 -30.19
CA LEU A 118 -53.75 6.50 -31.60
C LEU A 118 -55.11 5.88 -31.96
N LEU A 119 -55.47 4.72 -31.38
CA LEU A 119 -56.77 4.10 -31.57
C LEU A 119 -57.91 4.92 -30.97
N LEU A 120 -57.70 5.61 -29.85
CA LEU A 120 -58.66 6.57 -29.32
C LEU A 120 -58.82 7.76 -30.27
N ILE A 121 -57.74 8.31 -30.80
CA ILE A 121 -57.82 9.41 -31.77
C ILE A 121 -58.56 8.97 -33.05
N LEU A 122 -58.30 7.75 -33.51
CA LEU A 122 -59.02 7.15 -34.64
C LEU A 122 -60.51 6.94 -34.32
N ALA A 123 -60.84 6.47 -33.12
CA ALA A 123 -62.23 6.36 -32.67
C ALA A 123 -62.92 7.72 -32.62
N ALA A 124 -62.19 8.76 -32.22
CA ALA A 124 -62.68 10.13 -32.26
C ALA A 124 -62.95 10.60 -33.69
N ALA A 125 -62.06 10.29 -34.64
CA ALA A 125 -62.23 10.58 -36.06
C ALA A 125 -63.44 9.85 -36.68
N THR A 126 -63.67 8.59 -36.30
CA THR A 126 -64.83 7.81 -36.81
C THR A 126 -66.18 8.30 -36.27
N SER A 127 -66.20 8.88 -35.07
CA SER A 127 -67.44 9.31 -34.41
C SER A 127 -67.82 10.76 -34.74
N ASN A 128 -66.86 11.60 -35.12
CA ASN A 128 -67.10 12.99 -35.52
C ASN A 128 -67.44 13.08 -37.02
N GLN A 129 -68.65 13.55 -37.35
CA GLN A 129 -69.16 13.63 -38.72
C GLN A 129 -68.33 14.52 -39.67
N ARG A 130 -67.57 15.50 -39.15
CA ARG A 130 -66.65 16.32 -39.96
C ARG A 130 -65.30 15.63 -40.18
N ALA A 131 -64.89 14.77 -39.26
CA ALA A 131 -63.60 14.06 -39.30
C ALA A 131 -63.65 12.73 -40.06
N THR A 132 -64.85 12.23 -40.41
CA THR A 132 -65.00 11.00 -41.21
C THR A 132 -64.40 11.15 -42.62
N GLU A 133 -64.26 12.38 -43.14
CA GLU A 133 -63.55 12.65 -44.39
C GLU A 133 -62.04 12.32 -44.29
N LEU A 134 -61.45 12.39 -43.08
CA LEU A 134 -60.04 12.07 -42.82
C LEU A 134 -59.73 10.55 -42.96
N LEU A 135 -60.77 9.73 -43.10
CA LEU A 135 -60.66 8.28 -43.24
C LEU A 135 -60.86 7.79 -44.68
N LYS A 136 -61.16 8.70 -45.62
CA LYS A 136 -61.57 8.36 -46.99
C LYS A 136 -60.48 7.59 -47.77
N ASP A 137 -59.22 7.91 -47.52
CA ASP A 137 -58.07 7.31 -48.20
C ASP A 137 -57.28 6.35 -47.28
N PHE A 138 -57.80 6.07 -46.07
CA PHE A 138 -57.17 5.14 -45.13
C PHE A 138 -57.52 3.69 -45.49
N SER A 139 -56.55 2.94 -46.01
CA SER A 139 -56.73 1.54 -46.40
C SER A 139 -55.67 0.63 -45.76
N PRO A 140 -55.83 0.28 -44.47
CA PRO A 140 -54.91 -0.64 -43.80
C PRO A 140 -55.02 -2.07 -44.34
N SER A 141 -54.01 -2.90 -44.07
CA SER A 141 -54.00 -4.33 -44.43
C SER A 141 -55.22 -5.06 -43.84
N ALA A 142 -55.62 -6.20 -44.41
CA ALA A 142 -56.82 -6.91 -43.98
C ALA A 142 -56.79 -7.30 -42.49
N GLN A 143 -55.61 -7.67 -42.00
CA GLN A 143 -55.36 -8.05 -40.60
C GLN A 143 -55.44 -6.82 -39.67
N VAL A 144 -54.76 -5.73 -40.03
CA VAL A 144 -54.80 -4.47 -39.25
C VAL A 144 -56.20 -3.86 -39.25
N ARG A 145 -56.95 -3.96 -40.35
CA ARG A 145 -58.34 -3.49 -40.43
C ARG A 145 -59.27 -4.21 -39.47
N GLU A 146 -59.10 -5.53 -39.32
CA GLU A 146 -59.89 -6.33 -38.38
C GLU A 146 -59.59 -5.94 -36.92
N GLU A 147 -58.33 -5.68 -36.62
CA GLU A 147 -57.88 -5.24 -35.29
C GLU A 147 -58.37 -3.83 -34.95
N ILE A 148 -58.28 -2.89 -35.89
CA ILE A 148 -58.87 -1.55 -35.75
C ILE A 148 -60.38 -1.67 -35.52
N SER A 149 -61.08 -2.51 -36.29
CA SER A 149 -62.54 -2.69 -36.13
C SER A 149 -62.91 -3.29 -34.78
N ARG A 150 -62.11 -4.24 -34.27
CA ARG A 150 -62.26 -4.81 -32.92
C ARG A 150 -62.03 -3.75 -31.85
N ALA A 151 -60.95 -2.98 -31.94
CA ALA A 151 -60.62 -1.91 -31.01
C ALA A 151 -61.72 -0.83 -30.96
N LEU A 152 -62.19 -0.35 -32.12
CA LEU A 152 -63.27 0.63 -32.21
C LEU A 152 -64.58 0.13 -31.60
N THR A 153 -64.94 -1.14 -31.84
CA THR A 153 -66.11 -1.77 -31.23
C THR A 153 -65.97 -1.89 -29.71
N ASP A 154 -64.76 -2.16 -29.23
CA ASP A 154 -64.47 -2.27 -27.80
C ASP A 154 -64.54 -0.91 -27.09
N ILE A 155 -64.00 0.14 -27.71
CA ILE A 155 -64.11 1.55 -27.28
C ILE A 155 -65.59 1.96 -27.19
N ASP A 156 -66.40 1.58 -28.17
CA ASP A 156 -67.84 1.88 -28.20
C ASP A 156 -68.65 1.21 -27.10
N ARG A 157 -68.26 -0.01 -26.71
CA ARG A 157 -68.98 -0.79 -25.70
C ARG A 157 -68.50 -0.53 -24.28
N LYS A 158 -67.19 -0.33 -24.08
CA LYS A 158 -66.56 -0.31 -22.75
C LYS A 158 -66.32 1.08 -22.17
N ILE A 159 -66.49 2.16 -22.96
CA ILE A 159 -66.43 3.53 -22.44
C ILE A 159 -67.87 4.01 -22.19
N PRO A 160 -68.28 4.24 -20.93
CA PRO A 160 -69.65 4.63 -20.59
C PRO A 160 -70.06 5.96 -21.24
N LYS A 161 -71.30 6.03 -21.75
CA LYS A 161 -71.93 7.29 -22.17
C LYS A 161 -72.36 8.08 -20.94
N ARG A 162 -72.03 9.37 -20.89
CA ARG A 162 -72.39 10.28 -19.79
C ARG A 162 -73.92 10.45 -19.74
N ARG A 163 -74.53 10.27 -18.56
CA ARG A 163 -75.97 10.56 -18.38
C ARG A 163 -76.13 12.08 -18.30
N SER A 164 -76.85 12.69 -19.24
CA SER A 164 -77.17 14.12 -19.19
C SER A 164 -78.00 14.44 -17.94
N SER A 165 -77.46 15.19 -16.99
CA SER A 165 -78.23 15.75 -15.87
C SER A 165 -79.19 16.81 -16.40
N LYS A 166 -80.46 16.46 -16.58
CA LYS A 166 -81.51 17.47 -16.74
C LYS A 166 -81.66 18.21 -15.41
N GLY A 167 -81.59 19.53 -15.48
CA GLY A 167 -81.64 20.42 -14.32
C GLY A 167 -82.98 20.35 -13.56
N ASN A 168 -82.87 20.35 -12.24
CA ASN A 168 -83.59 21.16 -11.22
C ASN A 168 -84.97 21.80 -11.48
N ASP A 169 -85.84 21.25 -12.33
CA ASP A 169 -87.24 21.73 -12.42
C ASP A 169 -88.24 20.89 -11.60
N GLU A 170 -87.81 19.80 -10.94
CA GLU A 170 -88.69 18.96 -10.10
C GLU A 170 -88.76 19.37 -8.61
N PHE A 171 -87.96 20.34 -8.17
CA PHE A 171 -87.87 20.68 -6.74
C PHE A 171 -89.03 21.55 -6.23
N GLU A 172 -89.78 22.24 -7.10
CA GLU A 172 -90.91 23.08 -6.68
C GLU A 172 -92.26 22.34 -6.59
N VAL A 173 -92.40 21.16 -7.21
CA VAL A 173 -93.68 20.42 -7.20
C VAL A 173 -93.84 19.48 -5.98
N LEU A 174 -92.77 19.19 -5.26
CA LEU A 174 -92.76 18.28 -4.10
C LEU A 174 -93.01 18.96 -2.73
N GLN A 175 -93.36 20.26 -2.68
CA GLN A 175 -93.72 20.93 -1.42
C GLN A 175 -95.17 20.66 -0.97
N GLY A 176 -96.01 20.03 -1.80
CA GLY A 176 -97.34 19.58 -1.40
C GLY A 176 -97.33 18.14 -0.93
N GLU A 177 -97.50 17.93 0.38
CA GLU A 177 -97.83 16.64 1.03
C GLU A 177 -96.68 15.63 1.28
N LEU A 178 -95.64 16.06 1.99
CA LEU A 178 -94.75 15.12 2.71
C LEU A 178 -95.37 14.77 4.07
N ASN A 179 -95.75 13.50 4.25
CA ASN A 179 -96.39 13.00 5.46
C ASN A 179 -95.39 12.98 6.64
N ARG A 180 -95.84 13.26 7.87
CA ARG A 180 -94.94 13.44 9.06
C ARG A 180 -93.97 12.27 9.29
N SER A 181 -94.37 11.05 8.90
CA SER A 181 -93.50 9.86 8.95
C SER A 181 -92.34 9.92 7.94
N GLN A 182 -92.57 10.42 6.73
CA GLN A 182 -91.51 10.52 5.70
C GLN A 182 -90.50 11.60 6.05
N VAL A 183 -90.97 12.74 6.59
CA VAL A 183 -90.09 13.78 7.12
C VAL A 183 -89.19 13.22 8.23
N MET A 184 -89.74 12.39 9.12
CA MET A 184 -88.95 11.81 10.19
C MET A 184 -87.93 10.78 9.70
N THR A 185 -88.28 9.95 8.71
CA THR A 185 -87.34 9.04 8.02
C THR A 185 -86.21 9.81 7.33
N ILE A 186 -86.53 10.91 6.63
CA ILE A 186 -85.53 11.77 5.99
C ILE A 186 -84.61 12.40 7.04
N ILE A 187 -85.15 12.88 8.17
CA ILE A 187 -84.33 13.43 9.26
C ILE A 187 -83.39 12.37 9.83
N THR A 188 -83.88 11.14 10.08
CA THR A 188 -83.03 10.06 10.59
C THR A 188 -81.96 9.64 9.58
N GLU A 189 -82.30 9.60 8.30
CA GLU A 189 -81.35 9.25 7.23
C GLU A 189 -80.33 10.36 7.00
N ASN A 190 -80.74 11.62 7.08
CA ASN A 190 -79.84 12.78 7.00
C ASN A 190 -78.89 12.82 8.21
N GLN A 191 -79.38 12.49 9.41
CA GLN A 191 -78.52 12.31 10.60
C GLN A 191 -77.53 11.16 10.41
N ARG A 192 -77.96 10.03 9.83
CA ARG A 192 -77.11 8.87 9.51
C ARG A 192 -76.03 9.24 8.49
N LEU A 193 -76.40 9.93 7.41
CA LEU A 193 -75.49 10.41 6.37
C LEU A 193 -74.51 11.42 6.94
N LYS A 194 -74.96 12.36 7.77
CA LYS A 194 -74.10 13.33 8.45
C LYS A 194 -73.06 12.63 9.35
N ASN A 195 -73.47 11.62 10.11
CA ASN A 195 -72.53 10.81 10.90
C ASN A 195 -71.57 10.01 10.00
N SER A 196 -72.03 9.50 8.86
CA SER A 196 -71.18 8.81 7.88
C SER A 196 -70.15 9.74 7.26
N VAL A 197 -70.52 10.99 6.98
CA VAL A 197 -69.60 12.02 6.48
C VAL A 197 -68.53 12.33 7.51
N VAL A 198 -68.91 12.57 8.77
CA VAL A 198 -67.96 12.82 9.86
C VAL A 198 -67.00 11.63 10.07
N GLU A 199 -67.48 10.40 9.93
CA GLU A 199 -66.62 9.22 10.01
C GLU A 199 -65.66 9.12 8.82
N MET A 200 -66.13 9.41 7.59
CA MET A 200 -65.26 9.48 6.41
C MET A 200 -64.21 10.59 6.54
N GLU A 201 -64.57 11.76 7.07
CA GLU A 201 -63.63 12.86 7.35
C GLU A 201 -62.54 12.43 8.33
N LYS A 202 -62.89 11.70 9.39
CA LYS A 202 -61.91 11.13 10.33
C LYS A 202 -60.97 10.12 9.64
N GLN A 203 -61.51 9.25 8.78
CA GLN A 203 -60.70 8.29 8.02
C GLN A 203 -59.74 9.00 7.05
N ILE A 204 -60.17 10.10 6.43
CA ILE A 204 -59.32 10.94 5.58
C ILE A 204 -58.18 11.54 6.41
N ILE A 205 -58.47 12.13 7.57
CA ILE A 205 -57.45 12.72 8.45
C ILE A 205 -56.44 11.64 8.89
N LEU A 206 -56.90 10.48 9.36
CA LEU A 206 -56.02 9.38 9.75
C LEU A 206 -55.14 8.89 8.60
N THR A 207 -55.68 8.86 7.38
CA THR A 207 -54.92 8.48 6.18
C THR A 207 -53.90 9.55 5.82
N GLN A 208 -54.24 10.83 5.94
CA GLN A 208 -53.32 11.95 5.72
C GLN A 208 -52.17 11.92 6.75
N GLU A 209 -52.46 11.69 8.03
CA GLU A 209 -51.44 11.54 9.07
C GLU A 209 -50.53 10.34 8.82
N LYS A 210 -51.09 9.21 8.37
CA LYS A 210 -50.30 8.03 8.00
C LYS A 210 -49.41 8.31 6.78
N ASN A 211 -49.93 9.00 5.77
CA ASN A 211 -49.15 9.39 4.60
C ASN A 211 -48.03 10.37 4.96
N ALA A 212 -48.28 11.35 5.86
CA ALA A 212 -47.25 12.25 6.35
C ALA A 212 -46.11 11.49 7.05
N LYS A 213 -46.44 10.55 7.94
CA LYS A 213 -45.44 9.68 8.59
C LYS A 213 -44.65 8.84 7.59
N LEU A 214 -45.31 8.31 6.57
CA LEU A 214 -44.63 7.54 5.51
C LEU A 214 -43.70 8.43 4.68
N ILE A 215 -44.05 9.69 4.42
CA ILE A 215 -43.18 10.65 3.75
C ILE A 215 -41.95 10.94 4.61
N ASP A 216 -42.14 11.20 5.92
CA ASP A 216 -41.03 11.40 6.86
C ASP A 216 -40.10 10.17 6.90
N GLU A 217 -40.65 8.96 6.94
CA GLU A 217 -39.87 7.71 6.89
C GLU A 217 -39.11 7.55 5.57
N ILE A 218 -39.71 7.94 4.45
CA ILE A 218 -39.05 7.91 3.13
C ILE A 218 -37.86 8.88 3.13
N ASP A 219 -38.00 10.09 3.66
CA ASP A 219 -36.93 11.08 3.64
C ASP A 219 -35.78 10.69 4.59
N VAL A 220 -36.09 10.12 5.75
CA VAL A 220 -35.07 9.49 6.63
C VAL A 220 -34.36 8.35 5.90
N ASN A 221 -35.08 7.51 5.16
CA ASN A 221 -34.48 6.40 4.41
C ASN A 221 -33.64 6.88 3.22
N LYS A 222 -34.01 7.97 2.54
CA LYS A 222 -33.18 8.59 1.50
C LYS A 222 -31.87 9.11 2.09
N SER A 223 -31.93 9.83 3.21
CA SER A 223 -30.72 10.32 3.89
C SER A 223 -29.78 9.18 4.29
N LYS A 224 -30.32 8.09 4.86
CA LYS A 224 -29.53 6.88 5.16
C LYS A 224 -28.94 6.23 3.91
N LEU A 225 -29.65 6.24 2.79
CA LEU A 225 -29.16 5.69 1.53
C LEU A 225 -27.99 6.52 0.99
N GLU A 226 -28.07 7.84 1.06
CA GLU A 226 -26.98 8.75 0.69
C GLU A 226 -25.73 8.54 1.57
N GLU A 227 -25.92 8.38 2.89
CA GLU A 227 -24.83 8.02 3.80
C GLU A 227 -24.17 6.68 3.41
N LEU A 228 -24.97 5.66 3.10
CA LEU A 228 -24.45 4.35 2.66
C LEU A 228 -23.68 4.44 1.35
N ILE A 229 -24.14 5.27 0.40
CA ILE A 229 -23.42 5.54 -0.85
C ILE A 229 -22.09 6.22 -0.57
N ASN A 230 -22.05 7.22 0.30
CA ASN A 230 -20.82 7.90 0.70
C ASN A 230 -19.83 6.95 1.39
N ILE A 231 -20.33 6.10 2.30
CA ILE A 231 -19.52 5.04 2.94
C ILE A 231 -18.97 4.08 1.88
N SER A 232 -19.75 3.71 0.87
CA SER A 232 -19.28 2.86 -0.24
C SER A 232 -18.13 3.50 -1.02
N PHE A 233 -18.22 4.81 -1.32
CA PHE A 233 -17.16 5.53 -2.02
C PHE A 233 -15.86 5.61 -1.19
N GLU A 234 -15.96 5.91 0.11
CA GLU A 234 -14.80 5.91 1.01
C GLU A 234 -14.22 4.50 1.18
N ASN A 235 -15.05 3.46 1.19
CA ASN A 235 -14.57 2.08 1.25
C ASN A 235 -13.80 1.70 -0.03
N ASP A 236 -14.26 2.10 -1.21
CA ASP A 236 -13.54 1.89 -2.47
C ASP A 236 -12.19 2.62 -2.51
N LYS A 237 -12.14 3.86 -1.98
CA LYS A 237 -10.91 4.62 -1.82
C LYS A 237 -9.94 3.93 -0.85
N ASN A 238 -10.43 3.48 0.31
CA ASN A 238 -9.64 2.72 1.28
C ASN A 238 -9.12 1.41 0.69
N LYS A 239 -9.90 0.72 -0.14
CA LYS A 239 -9.48 -0.50 -0.85
C LYS A 239 -8.36 -0.22 -1.85
N ARG A 240 -8.38 0.93 -2.55
CA ARG A 240 -7.26 1.36 -3.43
C ARG A 240 -6.02 1.69 -2.61
N ASN A 241 -6.16 2.42 -1.52
CA ASN A 241 -5.06 2.76 -0.61
C ASN A 241 -4.42 1.49 -0.02
N LEU A 242 -5.25 0.52 0.41
CA LEU A 242 -4.77 -0.76 0.92
C LEU A 242 -3.94 -1.52 -0.11
N LYS A 243 -4.38 -1.56 -1.37
CA LYS A 243 -3.59 -2.17 -2.47
C LYS A 243 -2.27 -1.44 -2.68
N SER A 244 -2.27 -0.10 -2.62
CA SER A 244 -1.04 0.69 -2.73
C SER A 244 -0.06 0.38 -1.59
N PHE A 245 -0.55 0.29 -0.34
CA PHE A 245 0.29 -0.07 0.79
C PHE A 245 0.82 -1.50 0.71
N GLN A 246 0.02 -2.44 0.21
CA GLN A 246 0.47 -3.82 -0.04
C GLN A 246 1.55 -3.90 -1.13
N GLU A 247 1.48 -3.07 -2.16
CA GLU A 247 2.52 -2.98 -3.18
C GLU A 247 3.81 -2.38 -2.60
N GLU A 248 3.69 -1.31 -1.81
CA GLU A 248 4.85 -0.69 -1.15
C GLU A 248 5.51 -1.65 -0.16
N MET A 249 4.74 -2.41 0.63
CA MET A 249 5.30 -3.45 1.49
C MET A 249 6.07 -4.51 0.68
N ARG A 250 5.51 -5.00 -0.43
CA ARG A 250 6.22 -5.97 -1.29
C ARG A 250 7.51 -5.39 -1.87
N ARG A 251 7.53 -4.09 -2.18
CA ARG A 251 8.73 -3.38 -2.65
C ARG A 251 9.81 -3.31 -1.57
N VAL A 252 9.41 -2.94 -0.35
CA VAL A 252 10.30 -2.87 0.82
C VAL A 252 10.84 -4.25 1.19
N GLU A 253 10.01 -5.30 1.18
CA GLU A 253 10.44 -6.69 1.38
C GLU A 253 11.50 -7.11 0.35
N ALA A 254 11.28 -6.82 -0.93
CA ALA A 254 12.24 -7.13 -1.99
C ALA A 254 13.57 -6.35 -1.84
N ASP A 255 13.53 -5.10 -1.38
CA ASP A 255 14.74 -4.31 -1.14
C ASP A 255 15.48 -4.77 0.13
N MET A 256 14.74 -5.22 1.16
CA MET A 256 15.32 -5.85 2.35
C MET A 256 16.04 -7.16 1.99
N GLU A 257 15.44 -8.03 1.16
CA GLU A 257 16.10 -9.25 0.68
C GLU A 257 17.40 -8.96 -0.09
N LYS A 258 17.42 -7.90 -0.93
CA LYS A 258 18.66 -7.48 -1.63
C LYS A 258 19.73 -7.02 -0.65
N LEU A 259 19.35 -6.23 0.35
CA LEU A 259 20.28 -5.76 1.39
C LEU A 259 20.80 -6.92 2.24
N GLU A 260 19.97 -7.90 2.59
CA GLU A 260 20.40 -9.12 3.27
C GLU A 260 21.41 -9.90 2.43
N HIS A 261 21.16 -10.05 1.12
CA HIS A 261 22.10 -10.71 0.21
C HIS A 261 23.43 -9.96 0.08
N GLU A 262 23.40 -8.63 0.02
CA GLU A 262 24.60 -7.78 -0.01
C GLU A 262 25.38 -7.88 1.31
N ASN A 263 24.67 -7.88 2.46
CA ASN A 263 25.28 -8.05 3.77
C ASN A 263 25.91 -9.44 3.94
N GLU A 264 25.26 -10.50 3.47
CA GLU A 264 25.86 -11.83 3.41
C GLU A 264 27.13 -11.86 2.56
N LYS A 265 27.11 -11.21 1.39
CA LYS A 265 28.28 -11.10 0.51
C LYS A 265 29.42 -10.39 1.22
N LEU A 266 29.16 -9.25 1.85
CA LEU A 266 30.15 -8.50 2.64
C LEU A 266 30.70 -9.31 3.81
N ASN A 267 29.85 -10.09 4.50
CA ASN A 267 30.30 -10.99 5.56
C ASN A 267 31.21 -12.11 5.05
N ARG A 268 30.92 -12.68 3.87
CA ARG A 268 31.80 -13.66 3.21
C ARG A 268 33.14 -13.03 2.84
N GLU A 269 33.13 -11.84 2.25
CA GLU A 269 34.36 -11.10 1.91
C GLU A 269 35.20 -10.77 3.15
N LYS A 270 34.55 -10.28 4.22
CA LYS A 270 35.20 -10.03 5.51
C LYS A 270 35.84 -11.29 6.07
N LYS A 271 35.15 -12.43 6.02
CA LYS A 271 35.69 -13.71 6.49
C LYS A 271 36.92 -14.13 5.69
N ALA A 272 36.87 -14.03 4.36
CA ALA A 272 38.00 -14.33 3.49
C ALA A 272 39.20 -13.41 3.77
N LEU A 273 38.97 -12.12 4.02
CA LEU A 273 40.02 -11.18 4.41
C LEU A 273 40.64 -11.51 5.77
N MET A 274 39.84 -11.92 6.76
CA MET A 274 40.37 -12.37 8.06
C MET A 274 41.20 -13.65 7.94
N GLU A 275 40.77 -14.61 7.13
CA GLU A 275 41.54 -15.83 6.86
C GLU A 275 42.88 -15.49 6.19
N ASN A 276 42.87 -14.65 5.14
CA ASN A 276 44.09 -14.17 4.49
C ASN A 276 45.03 -13.43 5.46
N LEU A 277 44.48 -12.59 6.34
CA LEU A 277 45.28 -11.87 7.35
C LEU A 277 45.90 -12.84 8.36
N SER A 278 45.15 -13.86 8.77
CA SER A 278 45.64 -14.92 9.66
C SER A 278 46.78 -15.71 9.00
N ASP A 279 46.64 -16.05 7.72
CA ASP A 279 47.67 -16.74 6.94
C ASP A 279 48.93 -15.89 6.80
N GLN A 280 48.79 -14.60 6.47
CA GLN A 280 49.91 -13.66 6.44
C GLN A 280 50.60 -13.51 7.79
N SER A 281 49.83 -13.47 8.88
CA SER A 281 50.38 -13.43 10.25
C SER A 281 51.15 -14.70 10.60
N SER A 282 50.66 -15.87 10.16
CA SER A 282 51.35 -17.14 10.30
C SER A 282 52.66 -17.17 9.51
N GLN A 283 52.63 -16.72 8.25
CA GLN A 283 53.83 -16.59 7.41
C GLN A 283 54.85 -15.63 8.04
N LEU A 284 54.40 -14.50 8.60
CA LEU A 284 55.27 -13.54 9.28
C LEU A 284 55.91 -14.15 10.54
N LYS A 285 55.17 -14.91 11.33
CA LYS A 285 55.73 -15.65 12.49
C LYS A 285 56.79 -16.65 12.05
N ASN A 286 56.56 -17.37 10.96
CA ASN A 286 57.55 -18.29 10.38
C ASN A 286 58.80 -17.52 9.94
N CYS A 287 58.65 -16.42 9.20
CA CYS A 287 59.77 -15.56 8.80
C CYS A 287 60.55 -15.05 10.03
N ILE A 288 59.87 -14.60 11.09
CA ILE A 288 60.53 -14.17 12.34
C ILE A 288 61.31 -15.32 12.98
N SER A 289 60.77 -16.54 12.97
CA SER A 289 61.47 -17.71 13.49
C SER A 289 62.71 -18.04 12.68
N GLU A 290 62.62 -18.00 11.35
CA GLU A 290 63.76 -18.18 10.45
C GLU A 290 64.81 -17.09 10.69
N LEU A 291 64.40 -15.83 10.83
CA LEU A 291 65.31 -14.71 11.10
C LEU A 291 66.03 -14.88 12.44
N ARG A 292 65.36 -15.42 13.47
CA ARG A 292 65.99 -15.81 14.74
C ARG A 292 67.01 -16.92 14.53
N THR A 293 66.67 -17.99 13.81
CA THR A 293 67.63 -19.07 13.54
C THR A 293 68.84 -18.57 12.75
N VAL A 294 68.65 -17.68 11.78
CA VAL A 294 69.73 -17.04 11.03
C VAL A 294 70.58 -16.17 11.95
N LYS A 295 69.97 -15.38 12.85
CA LYS A 295 70.68 -14.59 13.85
C LYS A 295 71.52 -15.49 14.78
N ASP A 296 70.94 -16.57 15.27
CA ASP A 296 71.64 -17.52 16.15
C ASP A 296 72.80 -18.19 15.40
N ASN A 297 72.58 -18.63 14.16
CA ASN A 297 73.64 -19.16 13.29
C ASN A 297 74.72 -18.12 12.98
N TYR A 298 74.35 -16.85 12.84
CA TYR A 298 75.28 -15.74 12.66
C TYR A 298 76.11 -15.50 13.93
N GLU A 299 75.50 -15.46 15.12
CA GLU A 299 76.23 -15.35 16.38
C GLU A 299 77.12 -16.58 16.63
N LEU A 300 76.67 -17.77 16.25
CA LEU A 300 77.46 -19.00 16.31
C LEU A 300 78.65 -18.93 15.34
N SER A 301 78.43 -18.46 14.11
CA SER A 301 79.50 -18.21 13.12
C SER A 301 80.45 -17.12 13.57
N LYS A 302 79.96 -16.06 14.22
CA LYS A 302 80.78 -14.98 14.77
C LYS A 302 81.63 -15.48 15.92
N THR A 303 81.06 -16.25 16.84
CA THR A 303 81.79 -16.91 17.93
C THR A 303 82.82 -17.88 17.38
N LYS A 304 82.46 -18.66 16.35
CA LYS A 304 83.39 -19.56 15.65
C LYS A 304 84.46 -18.80 14.88
N CYS A 305 84.14 -17.64 14.29
CA CYS A 305 85.13 -16.73 13.71
C CYS A 305 86.07 -16.20 14.77
N TYR A 306 85.58 -15.79 15.95
CA TYR A 306 86.43 -15.37 17.06
C TYR A 306 87.33 -16.51 17.57
N GLN A 307 86.82 -17.73 17.66
CA GLN A 307 87.61 -18.91 17.99
C GLN A 307 88.66 -19.19 16.92
N LEU A 308 88.27 -19.19 15.65
CA LEU A 308 89.19 -19.33 14.52
C LEU A 308 90.18 -18.17 14.44
N GLU A 309 89.82 -16.98 14.88
CA GLU A 309 90.69 -15.80 14.93
C GLU A 309 91.64 -15.90 16.11
N MET A 310 91.24 -16.48 17.25
CA MET A 310 92.13 -16.85 18.35
C MET A 310 93.08 -17.97 17.93
N GLU A 311 92.57 -19.05 17.34
CA GLU A 311 93.37 -20.15 16.77
C GLU A 311 94.26 -19.64 15.64
N ASN A 312 93.79 -18.72 14.80
CA ASN A 312 94.58 -18.08 13.75
C ASN A 312 95.54 -17.03 14.32
N ASN A 313 95.29 -16.43 15.49
CA ASN A 313 96.24 -15.58 16.21
C ASN A 313 97.30 -16.43 16.93
N GLU A 314 96.96 -17.64 17.36
CA GLU A 314 97.93 -18.63 17.86
C GLU A 314 98.76 -19.22 16.71
N LEU A 315 98.10 -19.58 15.61
CA LEU A 315 98.70 -19.97 14.33
C LEU A 315 99.51 -18.82 13.77
N GLN A 316 99.04 -17.57 13.82
CA GLN A 316 99.80 -16.37 13.48
C GLN A 316 100.92 -16.21 14.49
N SER A 317 100.80 -16.37 15.79
CA SER A 317 101.98 -16.34 16.70
C SER A 317 103.05 -17.37 16.29
N VAL A 318 102.62 -18.51 15.71
CA VAL A 318 103.46 -19.54 15.08
C VAL A 318 103.91 -19.17 13.65
N LYS A 319 103.11 -18.40 12.91
CA LYS A 319 103.34 -17.91 11.53
C LYS A 319 104.04 -16.55 11.47
N GLU A 320 104.06 -15.76 12.53
CA GLU A 320 104.70 -14.45 12.77
C GLU A 320 106.07 -14.67 13.41
N LYS A 321 106.29 -15.86 13.98
CA LYS A 321 107.62 -16.52 13.96
C LYS A 321 108.09 -16.87 12.54
N SER A 322 107.30 -16.71 11.47
CA SER A 322 107.71 -17.04 10.10
C SER A 322 107.35 -16.07 8.95
N ARG A 323 106.57 -14.99 9.11
CA ARG A 323 106.38 -13.96 8.06
C ARG A 323 105.50 -12.79 8.50
N ASN A 324 106.04 -11.59 8.31
CA ASN A 324 105.43 -10.29 8.53
C ASN A 324 104.34 -9.91 7.49
N GLN A 325 103.42 -9.04 7.96
CA GLN A 325 102.51 -8.07 7.31
C GLN A 325 101.20 -8.52 6.61
N PRO A 326 100.04 -7.90 6.96
CA PRO A 326 98.86 -7.80 6.11
C PRO A 326 98.69 -6.40 5.49
N SER A 327 98.16 -6.37 4.26
CA SER A 327 98.01 -5.22 3.37
C SER A 327 96.65 -4.51 3.45
N LEU A 328 96.63 -3.22 3.08
CA LEU A 328 95.53 -2.25 3.08
C LEU A 328 94.23 -2.59 2.28
N ASN A 329 94.18 -3.67 1.50
CA ASN A 329 93.06 -3.91 0.56
C ASN A 329 91.72 -4.35 1.18
N SER A 330 91.66 -4.76 2.46
CA SER A 330 90.40 -5.29 3.05
C SER A 330 89.43 -4.20 3.53
N LEU A 331 89.96 -3.02 3.89
CA LEU A 331 89.16 -1.92 4.43
C LEU A 331 88.38 -1.20 3.32
N GLU A 332 89.02 -1.04 2.16
CA GLU A 332 88.43 -0.38 0.98
C GLU A 332 87.27 -1.19 0.38
N VAL A 333 87.39 -2.52 0.35
CA VAL A 333 86.32 -3.41 -0.12
C VAL A 333 85.10 -3.39 0.82
N LYS A 334 85.32 -3.29 2.15
CA LYS A 334 84.21 -3.14 3.11
C LYS A 334 83.48 -1.81 2.92
N PHE A 335 84.22 -0.72 2.79
CA PHE A 335 83.65 0.62 2.59
C PHE A 335 82.84 0.70 1.27
N LEU A 336 83.35 0.11 0.19
CA LEU A 336 82.62 0.06 -1.09
C LEU A 336 81.34 -0.77 -1.01
N LYS A 337 81.31 -1.83 -0.20
CA LYS A 337 80.13 -2.67 0.00
C LYS A 337 79.04 -1.98 0.82
N GLU A 338 79.42 -1.24 1.87
CA GLU A 338 78.49 -0.38 2.62
C GLU A 338 77.93 0.75 1.76
N LYS A 339 78.77 1.40 0.96
CA LYS A 339 78.34 2.46 0.03
C LYS A 339 77.35 1.93 -1.02
N LEU A 340 77.59 0.73 -1.55
CA LEU A 340 76.67 0.08 -2.49
C LEU A 340 75.32 -0.26 -1.84
N ASN A 341 75.33 -0.84 -0.64
CA ASN A 341 74.10 -1.16 0.09
C ASN A 341 73.30 0.11 0.43
N HIS A 342 73.98 1.19 0.78
CA HIS A 342 73.34 2.48 1.03
C HIS A 342 72.63 3.01 -0.22
N TYR A 343 73.28 2.98 -1.39
CA TYR A 343 72.64 3.42 -2.65
C TYR A 343 71.49 2.52 -3.10
N VAL A 344 71.59 1.20 -2.87
CA VAL A 344 70.47 0.28 -3.17
C VAL A 344 69.28 0.61 -2.28
N GLN A 345 69.52 0.85 -0.98
CA GLN A 345 68.46 1.23 -0.04
C GLN A 345 67.80 2.56 -0.43
N GLU A 346 68.60 3.58 -0.76
CA GLU A 346 68.09 4.88 -1.23
C GLU A 346 67.27 4.75 -2.52
N MET A 347 67.65 3.90 -3.47
CA MET A 347 66.85 3.65 -4.66
C MET A 347 65.50 2.99 -4.33
N THR A 348 65.49 1.97 -3.48
CA THR A 348 64.23 1.33 -3.05
C THR A 348 63.31 2.29 -2.30
N ASP A 349 63.87 3.16 -1.46
CA ASP A 349 63.09 4.16 -0.73
C ASP A 349 62.54 5.24 -1.66
N HIS A 350 63.32 5.65 -2.66
CA HIS A 350 62.88 6.58 -3.71
C HIS A 350 61.77 5.97 -4.59
N ASP A 351 61.89 4.71 -5.00
CA ASP A 351 60.84 4.01 -5.75
C ASP A 351 59.56 3.87 -4.93
N ALA A 352 59.67 3.51 -3.65
CA ALA A 352 58.53 3.46 -2.74
C ALA A 352 57.86 4.84 -2.56
N GLN A 353 58.66 5.92 -2.51
CA GLN A 353 58.13 7.28 -2.51
C GLN A 353 57.42 7.62 -3.82
N GLN A 354 57.98 7.26 -4.99
CA GLN A 354 57.32 7.51 -6.28
C GLN A 354 55.97 6.80 -6.41
N TRP A 355 55.87 5.56 -5.93
CA TRP A 355 54.61 4.81 -5.90
C TRP A 355 53.57 5.48 -4.99
N ARG A 356 53.97 5.94 -3.80
CA ARG A 356 53.07 6.70 -2.90
C ARG A 356 52.63 8.02 -3.53
N THR A 357 53.54 8.77 -4.14
CA THR A 357 53.22 10.03 -4.83
C THR A 357 52.32 9.81 -6.04
N LYS A 358 52.47 8.70 -6.78
CA LYS A 358 51.56 8.34 -7.87
C LYS A 358 50.16 8.00 -7.35
N SER A 359 50.06 7.15 -6.33
CA SER A 359 48.77 6.82 -5.69
C SER A 359 48.05 8.05 -5.14
N LEU A 360 48.77 8.96 -4.49
CA LEU A 360 48.22 10.23 -4.02
C LEU A 360 47.76 11.14 -5.17
N ARG A 361 48.48 11.17 -6.30
CA ARG A 361 48.05 11.90 -7.50
C ARG A 361 46.76 11.32 -8.08
N ASP A 362 46.66 10.00 -8.18
CA ASP A 362 45.47 9.33 -8.68
C ASP A 362 44.25 9.58 -7.78
N GLN A 363 44.43 9.59 -6.44
CA GLN A 363 43.38 9.98 -5.49
C GLN A 363 42.98 11.45 -5.63
N ILE A 364 43.94 12.37 -5.77
CA ILE A 364 43.66 13.80 -5.97
C ILE A 364 42.87 14.01 -7.27
N GLU A 365 43.22 13.30 -8.34
CA GLU A 365 42.52 13.40 -9.63
C GLU A 365 41.10 12.83 -9.55
N SER A 366 40.91 11.72 -8.83
CA SER A 366 39.57 11.17 -8.55
C SER A 366 38.71 12.17 -7.77
N LEU A 367 39.27 12.79 -6.72
CA LEU A 367 38.55 13.80 -5.93
C LEU A 367 38.23 15.06 -6.74
N LYS A 368 39.14 15.51 -7.61
CA LYS A 368 38.89 16.63 -8.53
C LYS A 368 37.73 16.33 -9.48
N ASN A 369 37.70 15.13 -10.07
CA ASN A 369 36.60 14.73 -10.95
C ASN A 369 35.27 14.62 -10.20
N GLN A 370 35.29 14.15 -8.95
CA GLN A 370 34.11 14.08 -8.11
C GLN A 370 33.60 15.48 -7.72
N ASN A 371 34.49 16.41 -7.38
CA ASN A 371 34.14 17.81 -7.13
C ASN A 371 33.57 18.49 -8.38
N LYS A 372 34.19 18.29 -9.54
CA LYS A 372 33.68 18.86 -10.80
C LYS A 372 32.26 18.36 -11.12
N LYS A 373 31.98 17.08 -10.88
CA LYS A 373 30.63 16.52 -11.06
C LYS A 373 29.63 17.14 -10.08
N LEU A 374 30.02 17.32 -8.82
CA LEU A 374 29.18 18.00 -7.82
C LEU A 374 28.92 19.47 -8.17
N GLU A 375 29.92 20.18 -8.70
CA GLU A 375 29.75 21.55 -9.21
C GLU A 375 28.77 21.59 -10.40
N GLU A 376 28.86 20.65 -11.33
CA GLU A 376 27.93 20.53 -12.46
C GLU A 376 26.49 20.20 -12.00
N ASP A 377 26.34 19.30 -11.03
CA ASP A 377 25.03 18.93 -10.47
C ASP A 377 24.43 20.12 -9.68
N PHE A 378 25.25 20.86 -8.93
CA PHE A 378 24.83 22.08 -8.23
C PHE A 378 24.40 23.18 -9.21
N ALA A 379 25.13 23.38 -10.30
CA ALA A 379 24.77 24.36 -11.34
C ALA A 379 23.41 24.03 -11.98
N LYS A 380 23.13 22.75 -12.27
CA LYS A 380 21.82 22.32 -12.80
C LYS A 380 20.69 22.54 -11.81
N GLU A 381 20.92 22.24 -10.52
CA GLU A 381 19.89 22.44 -9.50
C GLU A 381 19.63 23.93 -9.26
N TYR A 382 20.67 24.77 -9.35
CA TYR A 382 20.54 26.22 -9.31
C TYR A 382 19.71 26.76 -10.49
N GLU A 383 20.01 26.33 -11.72
CA GLU A 383 19.23 26.72 -12.91
C GLU A 383 17.77 26.26 -12.81
N ARG A 384 17.53 25.07 -12.27
CA ARG A 384 16.18 24.57 -12.00
C ARG A 384 15.45 25.42 -10.96
N ALA A 385 16.14 25.81 -9.89
CA ALA A 385 15.57 26.68 -8.85
C ALA A 385 15.24 28.07 -9.40
N GLU A 386 16.11 28.67 -10.22
CA GLU A 386 15.84 29.94 -10.90
C GLU A 386 14.63 29.84 -11.85
N THR A 387 14.51 28.73 -12.59
CA THR A 387 13.36 28.50 -13.48
C THR A 387 12.06 28.43 -12.69
N CYS A 388 12.03 27.65 -11.59
CA CYS A 388 10.87 27.59 -10.71
C CYS A 388 10.53 28.96 -10.08
N LEU A 389 11.53 29.74 -9.69
CA LEU A 389 11.32 31.08 -9.15
C LEU A 389 10.67 32.01 -10.20
N ALA A 390 11.16 31.98 -11.43
CA ALA A 390 10.59 32.76 -12.53
C ALA A 390 9.13 32.36 -12.82
N GLU A 391 8.82 31.07 -12.79
CA GLU A 391 7.44 30.58 -12.93
C GLU A 391 6.54 31.03 -11.78
N CYS A 392 7.03 30.98 -10.53
CA CYS A 392 6.28 31.47 -9.37
C CYS A 392 5.99 32.97 -9.47
N ILE A 393 6.97 33.78 -9.90
CA ILE A 393 6.78 35.23 -10.09
C ILE A 393 5.68 35.47 -11.14
N LYS A 394 5.74 34.77 -12.27
CA LYS A 394 4.75 34.89 -13.35
C LYS A 394 3.34 34.50 -12.91
N GLU A 395 3.18 33.42 -12.14
CA GLU A 395 1.87 33.03 -11.61
C GLU A 395 1.36 34.01 -10.54
N THR A 396 2.27 34.63 -9.78
CA THR A 396 1.91 35.68 -8.81
C THR A 396 1.39 36.93 -9.55
N GLU A 397 2.11 37.39 -10.57
CA GLU A 397 1.66 38.51 -11.43
C GLU A 397 0.30 38.22 -12.08
N ARG A 398 0.08 37.00 -12.56
CA ARG A 398 -1.22 36.56 -13.10
C ARG A 398 -2.32 36.56 -12.03
N GLY A 399 -1.98 36.22 -10.79
CA GLY A 399 -2.87 36.32 -9.63
C GLY A 399 -3.28 37.76 -9.35
N ASP A 400 -2.31 38.67 -9.33
CA ASP A 400 -2.54 40.09 -9.10
C ASP A 400 -3.42 40.71 -10.21
N GLU A 401 -3.18 40.38 -11.48
CA GLU A 401 -4.02 40.80 -12.61
C GLU A 401 -5.48 40.33 -12.46
N LEU A 402 -5.70 39.09 -12.05
CA LEU A 402 -7.04 38.54 -11.81
C LEU A 402 -7.73 39.22 -10.63
N GLU A 403 -6.98 39.54 -9.56
CA GLU A 403 -7.52 40.27 -8.41
C GLU A 403 -7.92 41.70 -8.79
N GLU A 404 -7.15 42.36 -9.64
CA GLU A 404 -7.48 43.69 -10.18
C GLU A 404 -8.73 43.65 -11.07
N GLN A 405 -8.84 42.66 -11.95
CA GLN A 405 -10.07 42.44 -12.75
C GLN A 405 -11.29 42.19 -11.86
N LEU A 406 -11.14 41.41 -10.79
CA LEU A 406 -12.22 41.13 -9.85
C LEU A 406 -12.63 42.38 -9.06
N ARG A 407 -11.67 43.24 -8.69
CA ARG A 407 -11.93 44.56 -8.11
C ARG A 407 -12.71 45.46 -9.07
N TYR A 408 -12.28 45.52 -10.33
CA TYR A 408 -12.97 46.30 -11.36
C TYR A 408 -14.42 45.85 -11.56
N LEU A 409 -14.66 44.54 -11.65
CA LEU A 409 -16.01 43.98 -11.80
C LEU A 409 -16.90 44.31 -10.59
N LYS A 410 -16.36 44.26 -9.36
CA LYS A 410 -17.10 44.68 -8.16
C LYS A 410 -17.51 46.16 -8.23
N GLU A 411 -16.61 47.03 -8.69
CA GLU A 411 -16.89 48.46 -8.86
C GLU A 411 -17.95 48.72 -9.94
N VAL A 412 -17.87 48.02 -11.07
CA VAL A 412 -18.89 48.10 -12.15
C VAL A 412 -20.26 47.63 -11.64
N ASN A 413 -20.30 46.53 -10.90
CA ASN A 413 -21.55 46.00 -10.36
C ASN A 413 -22.18 46.96 -9.34
N LYS A 414 -21.35 47.61 -8.52
CA LYS A 414 -21.80 48.64 -7.57
C LYS A 414 -22.42 49.85 -8.28
N LYS A 415 -21.77 50.36 -9.34
CA LYS A 415 -22.31 51.46 -10.15
C LYS A 415 -23.63 51.11 -10.83
N LEU A 416 -23.76 49.88 -11.31
CA LEU A 416 -25.00 49.39 -11.91
C LEU A 416 -26.15 49.35 -10.89
N GLU A 417 -25.86 48.97 -9.65
CA GLU A 417 -26.85 48.96 -8.56
C GLU A 417 -27.27 50.38 -8.14
N GLU A 418 -26.32 51.32 -8.14
CA GLU A 418 -26.60 52.75 -7.91
C GLU A 418 -27.47 53.35 -9.05
N GLU A 419 -27.20 53.03 -10.31
CA GLU A 419 -28.03 53.45 -11.46
C GLU A 419 -29.46 52.88 -11.39
N LYS A 420 -29.61 51.60 -11.01
CA LYS A 420 -30.94 51.00 -10.80
C LYS A 420 -31.73 51.70 -9.71
N SER A 421 -31.07 52.09 -8.62
CA SER A 421 -31.71 52.80 -7.50
C SER A 421 -32.24 54.18 -7.94
N ILE A 422 -31.46 54.92 -8.73
CA ILE A 422 -31.84 56.22 -9.28
C ILE A 422 -32.99 56.09 -10.30
N SER A 423 -32.94 55.07 -11.17
CA SER A 423 -34.01 54.80 -12.13
C SER A 423 -35.34 54.50 -11.44
N ASN A 424 -35.33 53.72 -10.37
CA ASN A 424 -36.53 53.38 -9.61
C ASN A 424 -37.13 54.61 -8.89
N GLN A 425 -36.31 55.52 -8.36
CA GLN A 425 -36.79 56.78 -7.79
C GLN A 425 -37.43 57.73 -8.82
N THR A 426 -36.97 57.68 -10.08
CA THR A 426 -37.49 58.53 -11.15
C THR A 426 -38.87 58.05 -11.64
N ILE A 427 -39.11 56.73 -11.62
CA ILE A 427 -40.39 56.12 -11.98
C ILE A 427 -41.46 56.38 -10.90
N GLU A 428 -41.09 56.29 -9.61
CA GLU A 428 -42.01 56.60 -8.51
C GLU A 428 -42.46 58.07 -8.46
N GLN A 429 -41.64 59.01 -8.98
CA GLN A 429 -42.02 60.43 -9.09
C GLN A 429 -42.97 60.70 -10.26
N MET A 430 -42.88 59.96 -11.37
CA MET A 430 -43.78 60.12 -12.52
C MET A 430 -45.16 59.49 -12.30
N ASP A 431 -45.25 58.41 -11.50
CA ASP A 431 -46.53 57.75 -11.18
C ASP A 431 -47.37 58.52 -10.14
N ALA A 432 -46.75 59.41 -9.35
CA ALA A 432 -47.45 60.27 -8.39
C ALA A 432 -48.14 61.50 -9.05
N GLU A 433 -47.69 61.95 -10.21
CA GLU A 433 -48.24 63.14 -10.89
C GLU A 433 -49.37 62.84 -11.88
N MET A 434 -49.59 61.57 -12.26
CA MET A 434 -50.51 61.18 -13.33
C MET A 434 -51.89 60.67 -12.86
N ASN A 435 -52.28 60.92 -11.61
CA ASN A 435 -53.55 60.45 -11.02
C ASN A 435 -54.51 61.57 -10.56
N GLY A 436 -54.44 62.77 -11.15
CA GLY A 436 -55.38 63.85 -10.82
C GLY A 436 -55.61 64.83 -11.95
N SER A 437 -56.71 64.64 -12.72
CA SER A 437 -57.57 65.71 -13.26
C SER A 437 -58.23 65.27 -14.58
N LEU A 438 -59.52 64.90 -14.54
CA LEU A 438 -60.41 65.02 -15.70
C LEU A 438 -61.82 65.34 -15.21
N ASN A 439 -62.18 66.63 -15.26
CA ASN A 439 -63.56 67.11 -15.27
C ASN A 439 -63.61 68.49 -15.93
N GLY A 440 -64.54 68.70 -16.86
CA GLY A 440 -64.93 70.04 -17.31
C GLY A 440 -65.32 70.17 -18.78
N ASP A 441 -66.61 69.98 -19.05
CA ASP A 441 -67.33 70.38 -20.28
C ASP A 441 -67.05 71.82 -20.74
N ARG A 442 -67.22 72.10 -22.05
CA ARG A 442 -68.21 73.07 -22.57
C ARG A 442 -68.21 73.28 -24.11
N ILE A 443 -69.44 73.20 -24.65
CA ILE A 443 -70.08 74.09 -25.65
C ILE A 443 -69.74 73.92 -27.16
N ALA A 444 -70.68 73.23 -27.82
CA ALA A 444 -71.51 73.65 -28.96
C ALA A 444 -70.94 74.34 -30.22
N ASN A 445 -71.42 73.80 -31.35
CA ASN A 445 -71.72 74.42 -32.65
C ASN A 445 -70.56 74.70 -33.62
N HIS A 446 -70.24 73.70 -34.43
CA HIS A 446 -70.40 73.68 -35.90
C HIS A 446 -69.56 72.51 -36.43
N VAL A 447 -70.19 71.39 -36.77
CA VAL A 447 -69.50 70.25 -37.38
C VAL A 447 -69.19 70.60 -38.84
N SER A 448 -68.04 71.24 -39.04
CA SER A 448 -67.34 71.28 -40.32
C SER A 448 -66.54 69.99 -40.45
N ASP A 449 -66.42 69.45 -41.66
CA ASP A 449 -65.71 68.20 -41.97
C ASP A 449 -64.26 68.14 -41.42
N GLU A 450 -63.66 69.30 -41.12
CA GLU A 450 -62.36 69.43 -40.44
C GLU A 450 -62.35 68.88 -39.00
N LEU A 451 -63.45 69.00 -38.24
CA LEU A 451 -63.53 68.42 -36.89
C LEU A 451 -63.59 66.90 -36.96
N LEU A 452 -64.23 66.35 -38.00
CA LEU A 452 -64.28 64.90 -38.21
C LEU A 452 -62.90 64.35 -38.61
N ILE A 453 -62.13 65.11 -39.40
CA ILE A 453 -60.75 64.75 -39.75
C ILE A 453 -59.84 64.88 -38.53
N ALA A 454 -59.94 65.98 -37.76
CA ALA A 454 -59.18 66.16 -36.52
C ALA A 454 -59.49 65.07 -35.49
N LEU A 455 -60.76 64.71 -35.32
CA LEU A 455 -61.17 63.61 -34.45
C LEU A 455 -60.71 62.25 -34.99
N LYS A 456 -60.68 62.03 -36.32
CA LYS A 456 -60.11 60.80 -36.90
C LYS A 456 -58.60 60.71 -36.68
N ASP A 457 -57.88 61.81 -36.86
CA ASP A 457 -56.43 61.88 -36.64
C ASP A 457 -56.09 61.73 -35.15
N GLU A 458 -56.90 62.32 -34.26
CA GLU A 458 -56.78 62.15 -32.81
C GLU A 458 -57.09 60.70 -32.41
N ASN A 459 -58.11 60.09 -33.00
CA ASN A 459 -58.47 58.69 -32.75
C ASN A 459 -57.39 57.72 -33.29
N GLU A 460 -56.76 58.02 -34.44
CA GLU A 460 -55.59 57.28 -34.94
C GLU A 460 -54.36 57.47 -34.06
N LYS A 461 -54.12 58.67 -33.53
CA LYS A 461 -53.06 58.91 -32.53
C LYS A 461 -53.33 58.14 -31.23
N LEU A 462 -54.57 58.09 -30.78
CA LEU A 462 -54.98 57.33 -29.59
C LEU A 462 -54.84 55.83 -29.81
N LYS A 463 -55.21 55.30 -30.98
CA LYS A 463 -54.95 53.90 -31.34
C LYS A 463 -53.46 53.56 -31.37
N LYS A 464 -52.62 54.44 -31.92
CA LYS A 464 -51.16 54.26 -31.89
C LYS A 464 -50.59 54.30 -30.47
N LYS A 465 -51.11 55.18 -29.61
CA LYS A 465 -50.75 55.20 -28.18
C LYS A 465 -51.21 53.93 -27.47
N LEU A 466 -52.44 53.46 -27.71
CA LEU A 466 -52.96 52.21 -27.15
C LEU A 466 -52.12 51.01 -27.61
N ALA A 467 -51.79 50.91 -28.90
CA ALA A 467 -50.91 49.85 -29.40
C ALA A 467 -49.50 49.91 -28.78
N LYS A 468 -48.98 51.12 -28.52
CA LYS A 468 -47.72 51.30 -27.81
C LYS A 468 -47.84 50.86 -26.34
N TYR A 469 -48.88 51.28 -25.64
CA TYR A 469 -49.14 50.86 -24.25
C TYR A 469 -49.35 49.36 -24.12
N GLU A 470 -50.06 48.72 -25.06
CA GLU A 470 -50.22 47.27 -25.10
C GLU A 470 -48.87 46.56 -25.30
N ASN A 471 -48.00 47.11 -26.16
CA ASN A 471 -46.66 46.57 -26.37
C ASN A 471 -45.75 46.77 -25.14
N ASP A 472 -45.82 47.94 -24.51
CA ASP A 472 -45.09 48.25 -23.27
C ASP A 472 -45.59 47.36 -22.11
N CYS A 473 -46.90 47.07 -22.05
CA CYS A 473 -47.50 46.14 -21.08
C CYS A 473 -46.97 44.71 -21.28
N LYS A 474 -46.95 44.21 -22.53
CA LYS A 474 -46.36 42.91 -22.87
C LYS A 474 -44.86 42.84 -22.54
N SER A 475 -44.13 43.93 -22.79
CA SER A 475 -42.70 44.01 -22.44
C SER A 475 -42.48 43.99 -20.92
N ASN A 476 -43.32 44.69 -20.16
CA ASN A 476 -43.26 44.68 -18.70
C ASN A 476 -43.64 43.31 -18.12
N GLU A 477 -44.64 42.63 -18.68
CA GLU A 477 -44.98 41.26 -18.29
C GLU A 477 -43.83 40.28 -18.56
N ALA A 478 -43.11 40.43 -19.67
CA ALA A 478 -41.91 39.63 -19.96
C ALA A 478 -40.79 39.90 -18.95
N LEU A 479 -40.51 41.17 -18.64
CA LEU A 479 -39.51 41.56 -17.64
C LEU A 479 -39.87 41.06 -16.23
N LEU A 480 -41.16 41.06 -15.86
CA LEU A 480 -41.62 40.51 -14.59
C LEU A 480 -41.42 38.99 -14.51
N ARG A 481 -41.63 38.25 -15.61
CA ARG A 481 -41.33 36.82 -15.66
C ARG A 481 -39.82 36.56 -15.54
N ASP A 482 -38.99 37.34 -16.22
CA ASP A 482 -37.53 37.21 -16.13
C ASP A 482 -37.03 37.53 -14.72
N LEU A 483 -37.60 38.55 -14.06
CA LEU A 483 -37.32 38.88 -12.67
C LEU A 483 -37.71 37.72 -11.72
N GLU A 484 -38.86 37.09 -11.95
CA GLU A 484 -39.32 35.95 -11.16
C GLU A 484 -38.40 34.73 -11.32
N ILE A 485 -37.91 34.48 -12.54
CA ILE A 485 -36.92 33.43 -12.82
C ILE A 485 -35.60 33.73 -12.10
N GLU A 486 -35.11 34.96 -12.16
CA GLU A 486 -33.87 35.35 -11.47
C GLU A 486 -34.00 35.33 -9.94
N LYS A 487 -35.17 35.70 -9.39
CA LYS A 487 -35.46 35.52 -7.96
C LYS A 487 -35.35 34.06 -7.54
N LYS A 488 -35.98 33.14 -8.29
CA LYS A 488 -35.90 31.70 -8.02
C LYS A 488 -34.47 31.16 -8.13
N LYS A 489 -33.69 31.63 -9.11
CA LYS A 489 -32.26 31.27 -9.21
C LYS A 489 -31.46 31.79 -8.02
N ASN A 490 -31.69 33.04 -7.61
CA ASN A 490 -30.98 33.64 -6.48
C ASN A 490 -31.32 32.94 -5.16
N GLU A 491 -32.58 32.53 -4.98
CA GLU A 491 -33.03 31.76 -3.81
C GLU A 491 -32.39 30.37 -3.79
N SER A 492 -32.35 29.67 -4.93
CA SER A 492 -31.61 28.40 -5.06
C SER A 492 -30.10 28.56 -4.82
N LEU A 493 -29.49 29.65 -5.26
CA LEU A 493 -28.08 29.95 -5.00
C LEU A 493 -27.83 30.24 -3.52
N LYS A 494 -28.74 30.94 -2.82
CA LYS A 494 -28.66 31.15 -1.37
C LYS A 494 -28.77 29.85 -0.59
N GLU A 495 -29.69 28.96 -0.95
CA GLU A 495 -29.80 27.64 -0.32
C GLU A 495 -28.52 26.82 -0.52
N ARG A 496 -27.95 26.83 -1.74
CA ARG A 496 -26.67 26.15 -2.01
C ARG A 496 -25.51 26.75 -1.23
N LEU A 497 -25.50 28.07 -1.05
CA LEU A 497 -24.48 28.77 -0.28
C LEU A 497 -24.60 28.42 1.22
N GLU A 498 -25.81 28.40 1.78
CA GLU A 498 -26.04 28.01 3.17
C GLU A 498 -25.62 26.55 3.43
N VAL A 499 -25.90 25.63 2.49
CA VAL A 499 -25.42 24.24 2.59
C VAL A 499 -23.90 24.17 2.52
N ALA A 500 -23.26 24.92 1.62
CA ALA A 500 -21.81 24.97 1.51
C ALA A 500 -21.14 25.57 2.76
N GLU A 501 -21.73 26.60 3.37
CA GLU A 501 -21.26 27.20 4.63
C GLU A 501 -21.34 26.20 5.79
N LYS A 502 -22.47 25.49 5.92
CA LYS A 502 -22.62 24.42 6.94
C LYS A 502 -21.59 23.31 6.75
N SER A 503 -21.36 22.86 5.52
CA SER A 503 -20.32 21.87 5.23
C SER A 503 -18.90 22.39 5.55
N LEU A 504 -18.62 23.67 5.31
CA LEU A 504 -17.34 24.29 5.64
C LEU A 504 -17.12 24.34 7.16
N ASP A 505 -18.16 24.69 7.92
CA ASP A 505 -18.11 24.73 9.40
C ASP A 505 -17.88 23.34 10.01
N GLU A 506 -18.50 22.30 9.45
CA GLU A 506 -18.28 20.91 9.86
C GLU A 506 -16.84 20.46 9.58
N ILE A 507 -16.30 20.77 8.39
CA ILE A 507 -14.91 20.48 8.02
C ILE A 507 -13.94 21.23 8.93
N ASN A 508 -14.20 22.50 9.23
CA ASN A 508 -13.39 23.32 10.13
C ASN A 508 -13.40 22.77 11.56
N SER A 509 -14.57 22.33 12.05
CA SER A 509 -14.70 21.69 13.37
C SER A 509 -13.89 20.39 13.44
N TYR A 510 -13.99 19.54 12.41
CA TYR A 510 -13.24 18.28 12.33
C TYR A 510 -11.73 18.52 12.25
N THR A 511 -11.29 19.48 11.43
CA THR A 511 -9.87 19.83 11.26
C THR A 511 -9.29 20.42 12.54
N ASN A 512 -10.02 21.31 13.21
CA ASN A 512 -9.63 21.84 14.51
C ASN A 512 -9.52 20.75 15.57
N HIS A 513 -10.45 19.78 15.58
CA HIS A 513 -10.38 18.64 16.49
C HIS A 513 -9.11 17.80 16.26
N GLN A 514 -8.79 17.48 14.99
CA GLN A 514 -7.55 16.77 14.66
C GLN A 514 -6.28 17.53 15.06
N VAL A 515 -6.24 18.85 14.83
CA VAL A 515 -5.09 19.69 15.23
C VAL A 515 -4.93 19.74 16.75
N VAL A 516 -6.03 19.83 17.49
CA VAL A 516 -6.00 19.78 18.97
C VAL A 516 -5.50 18.42 19.46
N THR A 517 -6.01 17.32 18.90
CA THR A 517 -5.53 15.96 19.24
C THR A 517 -4.04 15.78 18.90
N ALA A 518 -3.59 16.29 17.75
CA ALA A 518 -2.19 16.24 17.36
C ALA A 518 -1.29 17.07 18.29
N ARG A 519 -1.76 18.24 18.74
CA ARG A 519 -1.04 19.06 19.73
C ARG A 519 -0.94 18.37 21.08
N MET A 520 -2.03 17.80 21.59
CA MET A 520 -2.02 17.05 22.86
C MET A 520 -1.05 15.87 22.81
N LYS A 521 -1.06 15.11 21.71
CA LYS A 521 -0.12 13.99 21.52
C LYS A 521 1.34 14.47 21.41
N ASN A 522 1.57 15.64 20.82
CA ASN A 522 2.91 16.24 20.75
C ASN A 522 3.39 16.70 22.14
N ASP A 523 2.50 17.27 22.96
CA ASP A 523 2.81 17.65 24.34
C ASP A 523 3.11 16.41 25.22
N GLU A 524 2.36 15.31 25.05
CA GLU A 524 2.66 14.02 25.70
C GLU A 524 4.04 13.49 25.30
N ASN A 525 4.35 13.48 23.99
CA ASN A 525 5.67 13.08 23.49
C ASN A 525 6.78 13.99 24.02
N TYR A 526 6.55 15.30 24.14
CA TYR A 526 7.51 16.26 24.67
C TYR A 526 7.85 15.96 26.13
N ILE A 527 6.83 15.67 26.95
CA ILE A 527 7.02 15.26 28.35
C ILE A 527 7.81 13.94 28.41
N GLU A 528 7.44 12.95 27.61
CA GLU A 528 8.15 11.66 27.57
C GLU A 528 9.63 11.85 27.17
N ILE A 529 9.91 12.62 26.12
CA ILE A 529 11.28 12.95 25.70
C ILE A 529 12.04 13.65 26.83
N SER A 530 11.42 14.58 27.55
CA SER A 530 12.06 15.28 28.68
C SER A 530 12.42 14.29 29.80
N THR A 531 11.53 13.35 30.14
CA THR A 531 11.80 12.33 31.16
C THR A 531 12.89 11.36 30.75
N LEU A 532 12.93 10.95 29.47
CA LEU A 532 13.99 10.10 28.92
C LEU A 532 15.34 10.83 28.93
N ARG A 533 15.38 12.12 28.59
CA ARG A 533 16.59 12.95 28.69
C ARG A 533 17.12 13.02 30.12
N GLU A 534 16.26 13.25 31.12
CA GLU A 534 16.69 13.24 32.53
C GLU A 534 17.23 11.87 32.97
N ASN A 535 16.64 10.78 32.49
CA ASN A 535 17.11 9.43 32.79
C ASN A 535 18.49 9.15 32.14
N ILE A 536 18.70 9.60 30.90
CA ILE A 536 20.00 9.53 30.23
C ILE A 536 21.05 10.32 31.03
N ASP A 537 20.74 11.54 31.46
CA ASP A 537 21.68 12.35 32.27
C ASP A 537 22.03 11.67 33.60
N LYS A 538 21.06 11.01 34.26
CA LYS A 538 21.31 10.24 35.49
C LYS A 538 22.21 9.03 35.21
N LEU A 539 21.96 8.30 34.13
CA LEU A 539 22.78 7.14 33.74
C LEU A 539 24.19 7.55 33.33
N GLN A 540 24.35 8.66 32.62
CA GLN A 540 25.66 9.22 32.27
C GLN A 540 26.46 9.62 33.51
N LYS A 541 25.82 10.26 34.51
CA LYS A 541 26.47 10.56 35.79
C LYS A 541 26.89 9.30 36.54
N GLN A 542 26.06 8.25 36.53
CA GLN A 542 26.41 6.96 37.14
C GLN A 542 27.57 6.26 36.41
N LEU A 543 27.56 6.30 35.07
CA LEU A 543 28.65 5.77 34.26
C LEU A 543 29.97 6.45 34.58
N LEU A 544 29.98 7.79 34.65
CA LEU A 544 31.16 8.58 34.96
C LEU A 544 31.72 8.27 36.36
N LEU A 545 30.85 8.07 37.35
CA LEU A 545 31.26 7.61 38.69
C LEU A 545 31.88 6.21 38.64
N LYS A 546 31.33 5.29 37.84
CA LYS A 546 31.86 3.94 37.68
C LYS A 546 33.17 3.88 36.92
N GLU A 547 33.36 4.75 35.93
CA GLU A 547 34.65 4.92 35.24
C GLU A 547 35.73 5.38 36.22
N ASN A 548 35.42 6.34 37.09
CA ASN A 548 36.34 6.81 38.13
C ASN A 548 36.65 5.73 39.18
N ASP A 549 35.64 4.96 39.63
CA ASP A 549 35.84 3.79 40.50
C ASP A 549 36.80 2.76 39.84
N LEU A 550 36.61 2.51 38.54
CA LEU A 550 37.41 1.55 37.78
C LEU A 550 38.87 2.04 37.62
N GLU A 551 39.07 3.32 37.35
CA GLU A 551 40.41 3.93 37.27
C GLU A 551 41.15 3.86 38.61
N ASN A 552 40.45 4.09 39.73
CA ASN A 552 41.01 3.91 41.08
C ASN A 552 41.43 2.46 41.34
N ILE A 553 40.58 1.48 41.02
CA ILE A 553 40.92 0.06 41.17
C ILE A 553 42.12 -0.32 40.29
N GLN A 554 42.20 0.20 39.06
CA GLN A 554 43.35 -0.02 38.19
C GLN A 554 44.65 0.54 38.77
N MET A 555 44.60 1.72 39.40
CA MET A 555 45.75 2.27 40.13
C MET A 555 46.15 1.38 41.32
N GLU A 556 45.19 0.93 42.12
CA GLU A 556 45.47 0.03 43.26
C GLU A 556 46.11 -1.29 42.81
N ILE A 557 45.57 -1.91 41.75
CA ILE A 557 46.15 -3.12 41.15
C ILE A 557 47.59 -2.86 40.70
N LYS A 558 47.85 -1.72 40.05
CA LYS A 558 49.19 -1.35 39.58
C LYS A 558 50.16 -1.18 40.75
N GLU A 559 49.74 -0.55 41.84
CA GLU A 559 50.56 -0.44 43.05
C GLU A 559 50.86 -1.80 43.69
N ILE A 560 49.86 -2.67 43.79
CA ILE A 560 50.03 -4.02 44.36
C ILE A 560 50.98 -4.86 43.50
N THR A 561 50.84 -4.81 42.18
CA THR A 561 51.73 -5.49 41.24
C THR A 561 53.17 -4.99 41.38
N ASN A 562 53.39 -3.67 41.42
CA ASN A 562 54.72 -3.10 41.63
C ASN A 562 55.34 -3.56 42.96
N LYS A 563 54.55 -3.61 44.05
CA LYS A 563 55.00 -4.12 45.35
C LYS A 563 55.37 -5.60 45.27
N LYS A 564 54.56 -6.41 44.59
CA LYS A 564 54.82 -7.84 44.36
C LYS A 564 56.11 -8.04 43.57
N ASP A 565 56.30 -7.31 42.48
CA ASP A 565 57.49 -7.42 41.63
C ASP A 565 58.75 -7.03 42.40
N SER A 566 58.69 -5.98 43.22
CA SER A 566 59.80 -5.60 44.12
C SER A 566 60.13 -6.70 45.15
N ILE A 567 59.12 -7.42 45.66
CA ILE A 567 59.35 -8.55 46.56
C ILE A 567 59.97 -9.74 45.81
N ILE A 568 59.49 -10.05 44.61
CA ILE A 568 60.05 -11.10 43.76
C ILE A 568 61.53 -10.81 43.48
N GLU A 569 61.87 -9.60 43.06
CA GLU A 569 63.25 -9.20 42.78
C GLU A 569 64.15 -9.35 44.02
N LYS A 570 63.66 -9.01 45.21
CA LYS A 570 64.39 -9.22 46.47
C LYS A 570 64.61 -10.70 46.77
N LEU A 571 63.60 -11.54 46.52
CA LEU A 571 63.69 -12.99 46.73
C LEU A 571 64.63 -13.65 45.72
N GLU A 572 64.57 -13.27 44.44
CA GLU A 572 65.47 -13.76 43.39
C GLU A 572 66.92 -13.41 43.72
N ASN A 573 67.19 -12.15 44.10
CA ASN A 573 68.51 -11.74 44.59
C ASN A 573 68.97 -12.54 45.82
N GLY A 574 68.05 -12.89 46.72
CA GLY A 574 68.33 -13.74 47.88
C GLY A 574 68.68 -15.18 47.47
N ILE A 575 67.94 -15.75 46.52
CA ILE A 575 68.18 -17.08 45.96
C ILE A 575 69.53 -17.13 45.25
N ASP A 576 69.87 -16.12 44.44
CA ASP A 576 71.14 -16.07 43.72
C ASP A 576 72.34 -15.94 44.67
N LYS A 577 72.21 -15.13 45.73
CA LYS A 577 73.22 -15.10 46.81
C LYS A 577 73.37 -16.45 47.49
N ALA A 578 72.26 -17.14 47.79
CA ALA A 578 72.29 -18.46 48.39
C ALA A 578 72.93 -19.50 47.46
N ARG A 579 72.61 -19.47 46.16
CA ARG A 579 73.21 -20.33 45.13
C ARG A 579 74.72 -20.12 45.06
N TYR A 580 75.16 -18.87 45.01
CA TYR A 580 76.59 -18.54 45.00
C TYR A 580 77.32 -19.08 46.23
N VAL A 581 76.74 -18.91 47.43
CA VAL A 581 77.33 -19.43 48.68
C VAL A 581 77.37 -20.96 48.68
N ILE A 582 76.31 -21.63 48.21
CA ILE A 582 76.26 -23.09 48.09
C ILE A 582 77.34 -23.58 47.12
N GLU A 583 77.48 -22.95 45.95
CA GLU A 583 78.49 -23.29 44.94
C GLU A 583 79.91 -23.11 45.51
N MET A 584 80.16 -21.99 46.18
CA MET A 584 81.43 -21.74 46.87
C MET A 584 81.75 -22.81 47.93
N PHE A 585 80.76 -23.22 48.74
CA PHE A 585 80.95 -24.31 49.70
C PHE A 585 81.15 -25.67 49.03
N GLN A 586 80.45 -25.96 47.93
CA GLN A 586 80.63 -27.18 47.15
C GLN A 586 82.01 -27.27 46.53
N ASP A 587 82.54 -26.17 45.99
CA ASP A 587 83.90 -26.08 45.45
C ASP A 587 84.96 -26.21 46.55
N MET A 588 84.76 -25.54 47.69
CA MET A 588 85.62 -25.69 48.86
C MET A 588 85.63 -27.13 49.38
N LEU A 589 84.47 -27.78 49.49
CA LEU A 589 84.38 -29.19 49.88
C LEU A 589 84.99 -30.14 48.83
N GLY A 590 84.80 -29.85 47.53
CA GLY A 590 85.37 -30.63 46.44
C GLY A 590 86.90 -30.58 46.36
N THR A 591 87.52 -29.50 46.86
CA THR A 591 88.98 -29.28 46.88
C THR A 591 89.61 -29.51 48.26
N ALA A 592 88.81 -29.54 49.32
CA ALA A 592 89.28 -29.86 50.66
C ALA A 592 89.84 -31.29 50.69
N ILE A 593 91.11 -31.40 51.06
CA ILE A 593 91.82 -32.66 51.22
C ILE A 593 91.57 -33.15 52.65
N GLY A 594 91.01 -34.36 52.79
CA GLY A 594 90.81 -34.98 54.10
C GLY A 594 92.14 -35.38 54.76
N SER A 595 92.09 -35.80 56.03
CA SER A 595 93.27 -36.29 56.79
C SER A 595 94.03 -37.45 56.12
N ASN A 596 93.42 -38.08 55.12
CA ASN A 596 93.92 -39.26 54.42
C ASN A 596 94.53 -38.90 53.05
N GLY A 597 94.61 -37.62 52.68
CA GLY A 597 95.20 -37.16 51.41
C GLY A 597 94.28 -37.21 50.18
N GLU A 598 93.05 -37.71 50.32
CA GLU A 598 92.06 -37.77 49.24
C GLU A 598 91.05 -36.61 49.33
N THR A 599 90.62 -36.07 48.18
CA THR A 599 89.54 -35.07 48.14
C THR A 599 88.15 -35.74 48.23
N ILE A 600 87.12 -34.98 48.61
CA ILE A 600 85.73 -35.50 48.61
C ILE A 600 85.32 -35.99 47.21
N ARG A 601 85.80 -35.33 46.15
CA ARG A 601 85.55 -35.74 44.75
C ARG A 601 86.21 -37.09 44.44
N ASP A 602 87.40 -37.34 44.98
CA ASP A 602 88.08 -38.64 44.85
C ASP A 602 87.31 -39.74 45.59
N LEU A 603 86.85 -39.46 46.82
CA LEU A 603 86.03 -40.38 47.61
C LEU A 603 84.71 -40.75 46.92
N GLU A 604 84.02 -39.78 46.30
CA GLU A 604 82.81 -40.04 45.51
C GLU A 604 83.10 -40.88 44.27
N SER A 605 84.22 -40.63 43.59
CA SER A 605 84.65 -41.42 42.43
C SER A 605 84.96 -42.86 42.84
N SER A 606 85.63 -43.04 43.97
CA SER A 606 85.92 -44.34 44.59
C SER A 606 84.62 -45.05 44.98
N ARG A 607 83.66 -44.35 45.60
CA ARG A 607 82.34 -44.89 45.94
C ARG A 607 81.56 -45.37 44.71
N LYS A 608 81.64 -44.65 43.59
CA LYS A 608 81.04 -45.09 42.31
C LYS A 608 81.74 -46.34 41.76
N LYS A 609 83.08 -46.41 41.83
CA LYS A 609 83.85 -47.59 41.43
C LYS A 609 83.51 -48.80 42.30
N TYR A 610 83.43 -48.65 43.62
CA TYR A 610 83.00 -49.70 44.55
C TYR A 610 81.59 -50.21 44.23
N LYS A 611 80.61 -49.31 44.03
CA LYS A 611 79.24 -49.70 43.64
C LYS A 611 79.18 -50.45 42.30
N LYS A 612 80.13 -50.21 41.39
CA LYS A 612 80.23 -50.92 40.11
C LYS A 612 80.84 -52.31 40.31
N ALA A 613 81.92 -52.39 41.08
CA ALA A 613 82.56 -53.67 41.43
C ALA A 613 81.63 -54.58 42.23
N GLU A 614 80.86 -54.05 43.17
CA GLU A 614 79.87 -54.81 43.95
C GLU A 614 78.78 -55.42 43.06
N ARG A 615 78.28 -54.66 42.08
CA ARG A 615 77.32 -55.17 41.08
C ARG A 615 77.91 -56.27 40.21
N GLU A 616 79.19 -56.15 39.87
CA GLU A 616 79.92 -57.15 39.07
C GLU A 616 80.16 -58.45 39.86
N ILE A 617 80.54 -58.34 41.13
CA ILE A 617 80.67 -59.49 42.05
C ILE A 617 79.33 -60.23 42.17
N GLN A 618 78.22 -59.51 42.41
CA GLN A 618 76.90 -60.13 42.50
C GLN A 618 76.48 -60.83 41.19
N LEU A 619 76.95 -60.36 40.03
CA LEU A 619 76.68 -60.99 38.75
C LEU A 619 77.53 -62.26 38.55
N LEU A 620 78.80 -62.21 38.95
CA LEU A 620 79.70 -63.37 38.93
C LEU A 620 79.23 -64.46 39.89
N GLU A 621 78.79 -64.11 41.11
CA GLU A 621 78.22 -65.06 42.07
C GLU A 621 76.96 -65.75 41.52
N ARG A 622 76.08 -65.02 40.83
CA ARG A 622 74.90 -65.62 40.16
C ARG A 622 75.32 -66.59 39.05
N LYS A 623 76.30 -66.22 38.23
CA LYS A 623 76.84 -67.10 37.18
C LYS A 623 77.46 -68.36 37.77
N GLN A 624 78.27 -68.24 38.82
CA GLN A 624 78.87 -69.38 39.49
C GLN A 624 77.82 -70.35 40.04
N LYS A 625 76.75 -69.83 40.68
CA LYS A 625 75.63 -70.65 41.15
C LYS A 625 74.91 -71.37 40.01
N GLN A 626 74.69 -70.71 38.88
CA GLN A 626 74.12 -71.34 37.68
C GLN A 626 75.01 -72.45 37.12
N THR A 627 76.32 -72.21 37.01
CA THR A 627 77.28 -73.22 36.55
C THR A 627 77.31 -74.42 37.50
N HIS A 628 77.29 -74.19 38.82
CA HIS A 628 77.25 -75.29 39.79
C HIS A 628 75.98 -76.14 39.64
N MET A 629 74.81 -75.51 39.43
CA MET A 629 73.56 -76.25 39.18
C MET A 629 73.60 -77.07 37.88
N LEU A 630 74.18 -76.53 36.81
CA LEU A 630 74.36 -77.25 35.55
C LEU A 630 75.28 -78.47 35.70
N ILE A 631 76.43 -78.30 36.38
CA ILE A 631 77.34 -79.42 36.66
C ILE A 631 76.64 -80.50 37.51
N GLU A 632 75.84 -80.11 38.50
CA GLU A 632 75.09 -81.06 39.31
C GLU A 632 74.03 -81.81 38.49
N GLN A 633 73.35 -81.12 37.56
CA GLN A 633 72.41 -81.76 36.62
C GLN A 633 73.13 -82.72 35.67
N GLU A 634 74.28 -82.33 35.10
CA GLU A 634 75.11 -83.20 34.26
C GLU A 634 75.57 -84.43 35.04
N GLN A 635 76.05 -84.27 36.28
CA GLN A 635 76.44 -85.39 37.14
C GLN A 635 75.26 -86.31 37.44
N ARG A 636 74.07 -85.77 37.74
CA ARG A 636 72.84 -86.58 37.92
C ARG A 636 72.46 -87.33 36.66
N LEU A 637 72.61 -86.71 35.49
CA LEU A 637 72.31 -87.36 34.20
C LEU A 637 73.30 -88.49 33.93
N ILE A 638 74.61 -88.22 34.05
CA ILE A 638 75.68 -89.21 33.82
C ILE A 638 75.54 -90.38 34.80
N THR A 639 75.35 -90.10 36.09
CA THR A 639 75.20 -91.16 37.10
C THR A 639 73.89 -91.92 36.92
N GLY A 640 72.79 -91.23 36.59
CA GLY A 640 71.50 -91.85 36.27
C GLY A 640 71.58 -92.81 35.08
N GLU A 641 72.16 -92.36 33.95
CA GLU A 641 72.39 -93.20 32.76
C GLU A 641 73.32 -94.38 33.08
N PHE A 642 74.38 -94.17 33.85
CA PHE A 642 75.26 -95.24 34.31
C PHE A 642 74.50 -96.31 35.13
N TYR A 643 73.73 -95.90 36.14
CA TYR A 643 72.94 -96.83 36.94
C TYR A 643 71.85 -97.53 36.13
N GLN A 644 71.20 -96.84 35.18
CA GLN A 644 70.22 -97.44 34.27
C GLN A 644 70.86 -98.49 33.36
N MET A 645 72.04 -98.21 32.82
CA MET A 645 72.81 -99.16 32.01
C MET A 645 73.19 -100.41 32.82
N VAL A 646 73.69 -100.22 34.04
CA VAL A 646 74.04 -101.33 34.95
C VAL A 646 72.80 -102.15 35.31
N PHE A 647 71.67 -101.51 35.63
CA PHE A 647 70.41 -102.19 35.92
C PHE A 647 69.89 -102.99 34.73
N ASN A 648 69.90 -102.41 33.52
CA ASN A 648 69.52 -103.09 32.28
C ASN A 648 70.43 -104.30 32.00
N PHE A 649 71.74 -104.17 32.26
CA PHE A 649 72.70 -105.27 32.12
C PHE A 649 72.38 -106.43 33.07
N TYR A 650 72.13 -106.15 34.35
CA TYR A 650 71.75 -107.20 35.32
C TYR A 650 70.36 -107.80 35.03
N SER A 651 69.39 -107.00 34.58
CA SER A 651 68.06 -107.50 34.20
C SER A 651 68.12 -108.44 32.99
N ASN A 652 68.92 -108.12 31.98
CA ASN A 652 69.11 -109.00 30.82
C ASN A 652 69.84 -110.30 31.19
N ARG A 653 70.81 -110.23 32.10
CA ARG A 653 71.54 -111.42 32.57
C ARG A 653 70.70 -112.34 33.46
N SER A 654 69.78 -111.79 34.25
CA SER A 654 68.77 -112.56 35.00
C SER A 654 67.84 -113.31 34.05
N LYS A 655 67.36 -112.66 32.98
CA LYS A 655 66.51 -113.32 31.97
C LYS A 655 67.23 -114.45 31.24
N GLU A 656 68.52 -114.30 30.94
CA GLU A 656 69.34 -115.39 30.36
C GLU A 656 69.56 -116.55 31.35
N SER A 657 69.78 -116.24 32.63
CA SER A 657 69.95 -117.23 33.70
C SER A 657 68.71 -118.10 33.88
N ASP A 658 67.52 -117.49 33.87
CA ASP A 658 66.25 -118.22 34.01
C ASP A 658 65.97 -119.12 32.80
N LEU A 659 66.32 -118.68 31.59
CA LEU A 659 66.22 -119.49 30.37
C LEU A 659 67.15 -120.71 30.41
N LYS A 660 68.37 -120.53 30.93
CA LYS A 660 69.38 -121.59 31.03
C LYS A 660 69.03 -122.63 32.10
N SER A 661 68.49 -122.17 33.23
CA SER A 661 67.94 -123.05 34.30
C SER A 661 66.77 -123.90 33.81
N PHE A 662 65.91 -123.35 32.95
CA PHE A 662 64.82 -124.11 32.34
C PHE A 662 65.34 -125.21 31.39
N MET A 663 66.35 -124.88 30.56
CA MET A 663 66.98 -125.83 29.64
C MET A 663 67.72 -126.97 30.38
N ASP A 664 68.48 -126.67 31.43
CA ASP A 664 69.23 -127.68 32.19
C ASP A 664 68.33 -128.67 32.95
N LYS A 665 67.13 -128.24 33.39
CA LYS A 665 66.13 -129.15 34.00
C LYS A 665 65.54 -130.12 32.99
N GLN A 666 65.33 -129.69 31.74
CA GLN A 666 64.88 -130.58 30.66
C GLN A 666 65.95 -131.62 30.32
N ILE A 667 67.21 -131.21 30.23
CA ILE A 667 68.34 -132.08 29.89
C ILE A 667 68.59 -133.15 30.97
N LYS A 668 68.57 -132.77 32.26
CA LYS A 668 68.73 -133.74 33.37
C LYS A 668 67.61 -134.78 33.48
N SER A 669 66.39 -134.46 33.04
CA SER A 669 65.30 -135.44 33.03
C SER A 669 65.48 -136.52 31.96
N LEU A 670 66.20 -136.21 30.87
CA LEU A 670 66.48 -137.15 29.79
C LEU A 670 67.67 -138.06 30.11
N GLU A 671 68.73 -137.53 30.75
CA GLU A 671 69.96 -138.30 31.07
C GLU A 671 69.77 -139.32 32.22
N CYS A 672 68.75 -139.15 33.07
CA CYS A 672 68.37 -140.15 34.08
C CYS A 672 67.72 -141.42 33.49
N MET A 673 67.24 -141.39 32.24
CA MET A 673 66.63 -142.58 31.60
C MET A 673 67.64 -143.52 30.94
N ASP A 674 68.85 -143.05 30.59
CA ASP A 674 69.87 -143.87 29.90
C ASP A 674 70.90 -144.53 30.83
N SER A 675 71.08 -144.02 32.06
CA SER A 675 72.10 -144.52 32.99
C SER A 675 71.71 -145.80 33.77
N LYS A 676 70.58 -146.45 33.41
CA LYS A 676 70.11 -147.73 34.00
C LYS A 676 70.25 -148.97 33.11
N LYS A 677 70.89 -148.88 31.94
CA LYS A 677 71.25 -150.03 31.10
C LYS A 677 72.72 -149.98 30.67
N LYS A 678 73.64 -150.24 31.60
CA LYS A 678 74.93 -150.89 31.32
C LYS A 678 75.54 -151.43 32.60
#